data_AF-A0A357R8I6-F1
#
_entry.id   AF-A0A357R8I6-F1
#
_cell.length_a   1.000
_cell.length_b   1.000
_cell.length_c   1.000
_cell.angle_alpha   90.00
_cell.angle_beta   90.00
_cell.angle_gamma   90.00
#
_symmetry.space_group_name_H-M   'P 1'
#
loop_
_entity.id
_entity.type
_entity.pdbx_description
1 polymer ?
#
loop_
_entity_poly.entity_id
_entity_poly.type
_entity_poly.pdbx_seq_one_letter_code
_entity_poly.pdbx_strand_id
1 'polypeptide(L)'
;MGQLPEPVKDRNPYWDNYKGVMIALVVLGHFLWDYWGLGLAGSLVSFIYLFHMPAFIFVAGYMSKSDHAKSQDSLLKLGVIYILFNTTIMLFSYALFDTSFQLITPQYSTWFLIALIVWRFTIQYLEKVKHIMFISVIVAFLIGLWRDVTDVFALARIVVFFPFFIAGYTLPKDKFISFIHNRKLADYIKGILLLAVTLLLAILFLDKYTGLSKFIVLMSSYDQLLDFIIRQGILSIAALMTISLTILMPKKPLPLLCKWGKNSLSIYVLHRFITLIFAFFLPKQQYIPNYIVVALGATVLTLAILGSDSVSRILNRIIDRVFAIASGCYEYKQKSLGHLALILATVILSLPLLRSLSQVASQTMAKVPQEDIIHQVMQAEHEAALEDAVTIAFVGDLILLQDQVRRAYSDSSGEYDFEPMFEYAAPYLTAADLAIGIFEGPTAGEDVNYSTSNFDDGLPLFLNYPDSFAWSVKNSGIDLVSTANNHLLDKGEEGVMRTLDILDEVGLLHVGSYRNAEERGNNLIVEIRGVRIAFLAYTYGSNGYSEEYFLWGNPSLTSILVSPANQYFQEVKASVLSDFNQLKGMSNPPDIIVVLPHMGTQFSHTTDAFQETWNEIFINAGADIILCDHVHAVQPIEFTIVDEGKEKQGIIVNCPGNFVNSYVEKNGDATSIVEVYIDPHRKEVICVGVIPMYTQAPANGNYRALPIYSILNEPHLQSQVSKYEMERVAEVQAIVTSVILNTELSLDQAQDRYYLFPQGYVRQKVNSIEITEEMRDRDLYKLLSVADSVCFVGDSITAGSKNGGYGWYEPLMAAFPDSVVHREAWGSATTKTLLENAEAIGDHAADLYIIAIGTNDVRYRNEQCAMSSSQYVSNIDLLVSKIMEYNTEANFVFISPWLALDNDPYTMLPNEDRDVMLAEYGEGLRLYCEAHGHCYLNPNPSISDVLNKFPPTDYLLDHIHPNAGAGIVLYCQKVLTD
;
A
#
# COMPACT_ATOMS: atom_id res chain seq x y z
N MET A 1 67.84 -9.25 -3.93
CA MET A 1 67.55 -9.48 -5.37
C MET A 1 66.11 -9.97 -5.46
N GLY A 2 65.18 -9.06 -5.79
CA GLY A 2 63.76 -9.42 -5.91
C GLY A 2 63.53 -10.15 -7.23
N GLN A 3 63.13 -11.42 -7.17
CA GLN A 3 62.58 -12.11 -8.33
C GLN A 3 61.30 -11.37 -8.73
N LEU A 4 61.29 -10.83 -9.95
CA LEU A 4 60.09 -10.35 -10.62
C LEU A 4 59.04 -11.47 -10.59
N PRO A 5 57.74 -11.15 -10.41
CA PRO A 5 56.70 -12.15 -10.45
C PRO A 5 56.76 -12.89 -11.79
N GLU A 6 56.75 -14.22 -11.73
CA GLU A 6 56.70 -15.07 -12.92
C GLU A 6 55.55 -14.61 -13.85
N PRO A 7 55.76 -14.65 -15.18
CA PRO A 7 54.73 -14.26 -16.13
C PRO A 7 53.47 -15.12 -15.91
N VAL A 8 52.31 -14.45 -15.86
CA VAL A 8 51.00 -15.08 -15.74
C VAL A 8 50.88 -16.22 -16.76
N LYS A 9 50.80 -17.46 -16.26
CA LYS A 9 50.48 -18.67 -17.04
C LYS A 9 49.42 -18.35 -18.11
N ASP A 10 49.72 -18.66 -19.37
CA ASP A 10 48.92 -18.39 -20.58
C ASP A 10 47.42 -18.27 -20.32
N ARG A 11 46.92 -17.03 -20.36
CA ARG A 11 45.50 -16.71 -20.24
C ARG A 11 44.80 -17.16 -21.53
N ASN A 12 43.85 -18.10 -21.43
CA ASN A 12 43.21 -18.71 -22.58
C ASN A 12 42.11 -17.78 -23.17
N PRO A 13 42.28 -17.23 -24.40
CA PRO A 13 41.32 -16.30 -25.01
C PRO A 13 39.93 -16.90 -25.23
N TYR A 14 39.84 -18.22 -25.36
CA TYR A 14 38.57 -18.93 -25.54
C TYR A 14 37.60 -18.67 -24.37
N TRP A 15 38.08 -18.79 -23.13
CA TRP A 15 37.22 -18.60 -21.95
C TRP A 15 36.89 -17.14 -21.68
N ASP A 16 37.78 -16.23 -22.05
CA ASP A 16 37.48 -14.79 -21.98
C ASP A 16 36.46 -14.39 -23.05
N ASN A 17 36.53 -14.91 -24.29
CA ASN A 17 35.46 -14.71 -25.26
C ASN A 17 34.11 -15.23 -24.74
N TYR A 18 34.10 -16.44 -24.15
CA TYR A 18 32.89 -17.05 -23.60
C TYR A 18 32.27 -16.19 -22.50
N LYS A 19 33.06 -15.81 -21.48
CA LYS A 19 32.60 -14.92 -20.41
C LYS A 19 32.12 -13.56 -20.95
N GLY A 20 32.77 -13.05 -21.99
CA GLY A 20 32.41 -11.80 -22.65
C GLY A 20 31.01 -11.82 -23.25
N VAL A 21 30.63 -12.91 -23.92
CA VAL A 21 29.27 -13.07 -24.47
C VAL A 21 28.25 -13.18 -23.33
N MET A 22 28.53 -14.03 -22.34
CA MET A 22 27.59 -14.24 -21.23
C MET A 22 27.36 -12.99 -20.40
N ILE A 23 28.41 -12.24 -20.05
CA ILE A 23 28.25 -11.03 -19.26
C ILE A 23 27.53 -9.92 -20.04
N ALA A 24 27.68 -9.88 -21.37
CA ALA A 24 26.90 -8.97 -22.20
C ALA A 24 25.39 -9.30 -22.17
N LEU A 25 25.05 -10.59 -22.20
CA LEU A 25 23.66 -11.04 -22.08
C LEU A 25 23.08 -10.77 -20.68
N VAL A 26 23.85 -10.94 -19.61
CA VAL A 26 23.44 -10.55 -18.24
C VAL A 26 23.05 -9.08 -18.18
N VAL A 27 23.90 -8.19 -18.70
CA VAL A 27 23.65 -6.75 -18.67
C VAL A 27 22.42 -6.39 -19.48
N LEU A 28 22.29 -6.93 -20.71
CA LEU A 28 21.11 -6.68 -21.55
C LEU A 28 19.83 -7.19 -20.90
N GLY A 29 19.86 -8.40 -20.31
CA GLY A 29 18.74 -8.98 -19.59
C GLY A 29 18.26 -8.08 -18.44
N HIS A 30 19.18 -7.52 -17.66
CA HIS A 30 18.83 -6.62 -16.56
C HIS A 30 18.36 -5.23 -16.97
N PHE A 31 18.71 -4.74 -18.16
CA PHE A 31 18.11 -3.51 -18.72
C PHE A 31 16.67 -3.72 -19.19
N LEU A 32 16.36 -4.92 -19.67
CA LEU A 32 15.03 -5.26 -20.19
C LEU A 32 14.11 -5.90 -19.13
N TRP A 33 14.63 -6.17 -17.93
CA TRP A 33 13.97 -6.94 -16.88
C TRP A 33 12.61 -6.38 -16.45
N ASP A 34 12.50 -5.07 -16.27
CA ASP A 34 11.25 -4.44 -15.80
C ASP A 34 10.13 -4.47 -16.85
N TYR A 35 10.50 -4.73 -18.11
CA TYR A 35 9.56 -4.91 -19.23
C TYR A 35 9.24 -6.39 -19.48
N TRP A 36 9.52 -7.27 -18.52
CA TRP A 36 9.10 -8.66 -18.58
C TRP A 36 7.58 -8.74 -18.80
N GLY A 37 7.15 -9.58 -19.75
CA GLY A 37 5.74 -9.70 -20.15
C GLY A 37 5.29 -8.69 -21.21
N LEU A 38 6.12 -7.70 -21.58
CA LEU A 38 5.75 -6.68 -22.56
C LEU A 38 6.41 -6.91 -23.92
N GLY A 39 5.60 -7.34 -24.90
CA GLY A 39 5.97 -7.44 -26.32
C GLY A 39 7.28 -8.18 -26.60
N LEU A 40 8.07 -7.64 -27.53
CA LEU A 40 9.36 -8.22 -27.92
C LEU A 40 10.39 -8.16 -26.78
N ALA A 41 10.34 -7.16 -25.90
CA ALA A 41 11.26 -7.07 -24.76
C ALA A 41 11.08 -8.26 -23.82
N GLY A 42 9.86 -8.58 -23.41
CA GLY A 42 9.57 -9.75 -22.56
C GLY A 42 10.03 -11.07 -23.19
N SER A 43 9.83 -11.23 -24.51
CA SER A 43 10.30 -12.40 -25.27
C SER A 43 11.83 -12.51 -25.28
N LEU A 44 12.53 -11.39 -25.48
CA LEU A 44 13.99 -11.33 -25.44
C LEU A 44 14.55 -11.67 -24.06
N VAL A 45 13.94 -11.16 -22.99
CA VAL A 45 14.37 -11.48 -21.62
C VAL A 45 14.16 -12.96 -21.34
N SER A 46 12.98 -13.51 -21.65
CA SER A 46 12.68 -14.94 -21.48
C SER A 46 13.70 -15.81 -22.21
N PHE A 47 14.02 -15.47 -23.47
CA PHE A 47 15.02 -16.16 -24.27
C PHE A 47 16.43 -16.10 -23.69
N ILE A 48 16.88 -14.92 -23.25
CA ILE A 48 18.20 -14.75 -22.60
C ILE A 48 18.27 -15.62 -21.34
N TYR A 49 17.23 -15.61 -20.52
CA TYR A 49 17.17 -16.30 -19.22
C TYR A 49 17.13 -17.82 -19.32
N LEU A 50 16.77 -18.39 -20.48
CA LEU A 50 16.84 -19.85 -20.70
C LEU A 50 18.25 -20.43 -20.54
N PHE A 51 19.32 -19.69 -20.89
CA PHE A 51 20.64 -20.31 -20.98
C PHE A 51 21.82 -19.48 -20.48
N HIS A 52 21.70 -18.15 -20.38
CA HIS A 52 22.89 -17.32 -20.10
C HIS A 52 23.54 -17.64 -18.75
N MET A 53 22.74 -17.81 -17.68
CA MET A 53 23.26 -18.22 -16.36
C MET A 53 23.80 -19.65 -16.37
N PRO A 54 23.06 -20.68 -16.84
CA PRO A 54 23.60 -22.04 -16.98
C PRO A 54 24.95 -22.10 -17.70
N ALA A 55 25.09 -21.40 -18.82
CA ALA A 55 26.32 -21.35 -19.60
C ALA A 55 27.45 -20.61 -18.86
N PHE A 56 27.15 -19.50 -18.16
CA PHE A 56 28.13 -18.81 -17.32
C PHE A 56 28.59 -19.66 -16.12
N ILE A 57 27.67 -20.38 -15.49
CA ILE A 57 27.91 -21.28 -14.37
C ILE A 57 28.78 -22.47 -14.79
N PHE A 58 28.56 -23.01 -15.99
CA PHE A 58 29.43 -24.03 -16.58
C PHE A 58 30.89 -23.55 -16.70
N VAL A 59 31.11 -22.32 -17.18
CA VAL A 59 32.45 -21.72 -17.22
C VAL A 59 33.02 -21.56 -15.81
N ALA A 60 32.22 -21.10 -14.85
CA ALA A 60 32.63 -20.92 -13.46
C ALA A 60 33.05 -22.26 -12.82
N GLY A 61 32.33 -23.35 -13.12
CA GLY A 61 32.70 -24.72 -12.73
C GLY A 61 34.04 -25.14 -13.30
N TYR A 62 34.28 -24.91 -14.60
CA TYR A 62 35.57 -25.21 -15.24
C TYR A 62 36.74 -24.46 -14.60
N MET A 63 36.54 -23.17 -14.28
CA MET A 63 37.55 -22.32 -13.64
C MET A 63 37.78 -22.68 -12.16
N SER A 64 36.85 -23.36 -11.50
CA SER A 64 36.94 -23.74 -10.09
C SER A 64 37.79 -24.99 -9.84
N LYS A 65 38.39 -25.58 -10.87
CA LYS A 65 39.32 -26.73 -10.79
C LYS A 65 40.67 -26.42 -10.16
N SER A 66 41.04 -25.16 -9.96
CA SER A 66 42.31 -24.80 -9.33
C SER A 66 42.18 -24.84 -7.81
N ASP A 67 43.23 -25.28 -7.11
CA ASP A 67 43.23 -25.31 -5.64
C ASP A 67 43.08 -23.90 -5.04
N HIS A 68 43.61 -22.88 -5.73
CA HIS A 68 43.41 -21.48 -5.35
C HIS A 68 41.93 -21.07 -5.41
N ALA A 69 41.15 -21.52 -6.39
CA ALA A 69 39.73 -21.17 -6.47
C ALA A 69 38.90 -21.79 -5.34
N LYS A 70 39.39 -22.90 -4.75
CA LYS A 70 38.78 -23.63 -3.64
C LYS A 70 39.34 -23.22 -2.27
N SER A 71 40.37 -22.36 -2.23
CA SER A 71 41.00 -21.96 -0.97
C SER A 71 40.05 -21.13 -0.09
N GLN A 72 40.27 -21.17 1.22
CA GLN A 72 39.54 -20.34 2.18
C GLN A 72 39.64 -18.85 1.84
N ASP A 73 40.83 -18.37 1.44
CA ASP A 73 41.02 -16.98 0.99
C ASP A 73 40.13 -16.60 -0.18
N SER A 74 40.00 -17.47 -1.20
CA SER A 74 39.13 -17.17 -2.35
C SER A 74 37.65 -17.16 -1.95
N LEU A 75 37.22 -18.04 -1.04
CA LEU A 75 35.84 -18.09 -0.57
C LEU A 75 35.51 -16.86 0.28
N LEU A 76 36.40 -16.50 1.21
CA LEU A 76 36.27 -15.32 2.05
C LEU A 76 36.26 -14.04 1.20
N LYS A 77 37.10 -13.96 0.17
CA LYS A 77 37.12 -12.82 -0.76
C LYS A 77 35.81 -12.68 -1.52
N LEU A 78 35.19 -13.78 -1.96
CA LEU A 78 33.85 -13.75 -2.55
C LEU A 78 32.79 -13.30 -1.54
N GLY A 79 32.89 -13.74 -0.28
CA GLY A 79 32.00 -13.30 0.80
C GLY A 79 32.08 -11.79 1.05
N VAL A 80 33.30 -11.24 1.06
CA VAL A 80 33.53 -9.78 1.17
C VAL A 80 32.91 -9.03 -0.01
N ILE A 81 33.09 -9.53 -1.23
CA ILE A 81 32.48 -8.93 -2.43
C ILE A 81 30.95 -8.98 -2.31
N TYR A 82 30.39 -10.11 -1.88
CA TYR A 82 28.95 -10.26 -1.69
C TYR A 82 28.41 -9.23 -0.69
N ILE A 83 28.95 -9.18 0.54
CA ILE A 83 28.47 -8.26 1.58
C ILE A 83 28.58 -6.81 1.11
N LEU A 84 29.73 -6.43 0.53
CA LEU A 84 29.95 -5.05 0.08
C LEU A 84 28.93 -4.65 -0.99
N PHE A 85 28.78 -5.43 -2.05
CA PHE A 85 27.94 -5.05 -3.18
C PHE A 85 26.46 -5.31 -2.94
N ASN A 86 26.08 -6.37 -2.21
CA ASN A 86 24.69 -6.61 -1.83
C ASN A 86 24.16 -5.46 -0.98
N THR A 87 24.84 -5.09 0.11
CA THR A 87 24.42 -3.99 0.97
C THR A 87 24.37 -2.66 0.21
N THR A 88 25.36 -2.38 -0.65
CA THR A 88 25.38 -1.11 -1.40
C THR A 88 24.25 -1.04 -2.43
N ILE A 89 23.94 -2.12 -3.14
CA ILE A 89 22.82 -2.15 -4.10
C ILE A 89 21.48 -2.05 -3.34
N MET A 90 21.36 -2.65 -2.16
CA MET A 90 20.13 -2.57 -1.36
C MET A 90 19.86 -1.15 -0.89
N LEU A 91 20.88 -0.47 -0.36
CA LEU A 91 20.79 0.94 0.02
C LEU A 91 20.45 1.83 -1.19
N PHE A 92 21.03 1.54 -2.35
CA PHE A 92 20.77 2.27 -3.58
C PHE A 92 19.34 2.03 -4.10
N SER A 93 18.82 0.81 -3.97
CA SER A 93 17.45 0.44 -4.35
C SER A 93 16.41 1.02 -3.42
N TYR A 94 16.66 0.97 -2.11
CA TYR A 94 15.83 1.65 -1.10
C TYR A 94 15.75 3.15 -1.40
N ALA A 95 16.87 3.79 -1.73
CA ALA A 95 16.89 5.22 -2.05
C ALA A 95 16.10 5.60 -3.32
N LEU A 96 16.01 4.71 -4.32
CA LEU A 96 15.33 4.99 -5.59
C LEU A 96 13.88 4.52 -5.63
N PHE A 97 13.54 3.46 -4.91
CA PHE A 97 12.28 2.72 -5.06
C PHE A 97 11.62 2.31 -3.73
N ASP A 98 12.15 2.78 -2.60
CA ASP A 98 11.66 2.47 -1.23
C ASP A 98 11.54 0.97 -0.91
N THR A 99 12.41 0.15 -1.50
CA THR A 99 12.40 -1.31 -1.34
C THR A 99 12.90 -1.76 0.04
N SER A 100 12.27 -2.78 0.62
CA SER A 100 12.64 -3.35 1.93
C SER A 100 14.09 -3.88 2.01
N PHE A 101 14.66 -3.84 3.22
CA PHE A 101 16.04 -4.28 3.48
C PHE A 101 16.08 -5.73 3.98
N GLN A 102 16.44 -6.67 3.10
CA GLN A 102 16.64 -8.09 3.44
C GLN A 102 18.07 -8.56 3.14
N LEU A 103 18.93 -8.66 4.17
CA LEU A 103 20.34 -9.05 3.98
C LEU A 103 20.50 -10.53 3.56
N ILE A 104 19.57 -11.38 3.96
CA ILE A 104 19.62 -12.84 3.78
C ILE A 104 19.09 -13.25 2.39
N THR A 105 18.18 -12.45 1.84
CA THR A 105 17.65 -12.63 0.49
C THR A 105 18.51 -11.80 -0.47
N PRO A 106 19.45 -12.41 -1.21
CA PRO A 106 20.35 -11.64 -2.05
C PRO A 106 19.57 -10.85 -3.10
N GLN A 107 19.87 -9.56 -3.21
CA GLN A 107 19.22 -8.74 -4.22
C GLN A 107 19.56 -9.26 -5.62
N TYR A 108 18.54 -9.41 -6.46
CA TYR A 108 18.44 -10.15 -7.74
C TYR A 108 19.72 -10.56 -8.50
N SER A 109 20.78 -9.75 -8.57
CA SER A 109 22.02 -10.08 -9.28
C SER A 109 23.11 -10.72 -8.41
N THR A 110 23.11 -10.55 -7.08
CA THR A 110 24.24 -10.93 -6.20
C THR A 110 24.22 -12.39 -5.78
N TRP A 111 23.09 -13.08 -5.96
CA TRP A 111 22.90 -14.49 -5.61
C TRP A 111 24.00 -15.41 -6.16
N PHE A 112 24.51 -15.14 -7.37
CA PHE A 112 25.53 -15.97 -7.99
C PHE A 112 26.86 -15.95 -7.22
N LEU A 113 27.14 -14.92 -6.41
CA LEU A 113 28.30 -14.92 -5.51
C LEU A 113 28.12 -15.91 -4.36
N ILE A 114 26.95 -15.93 -3.71
CA ILE A 114 26.63 -16.93 -2.68
C ILE A 114 26.69 -18.32 -3.31
N ALA A 115 26.04 -18.51 -4.46
CA ALA A 115 26.02 -19.79 -5.15
C ALA A 115 27.44 -20.27 -5.47
N LEU A 116 28.32 -19.39 -5.95
CA LEU A 116 29.70 -19.73 -6.24
C LEU A 116 30.50 -20.11 -4.98
N ILE A 117 30.26 -19.45 -3.84
CA ILE A 117 30.87 -19.82 -2.55
C ILE A 117 30.41 -21.23 -2.17
N VAL A 118 29.09 -21.47 -2.18
CA VAL A 118 28.49 -22.77 -1.81
C VAL A 118 29.00 -23.88 -2.73
N TRP A 119 28.98 -23.70 -4.05
CA TRP A 119 29.44 -24.71 -5.00
C TRP A 119 30.94 -25.00 -4.86
N ARG A 120 31.80 -23.98 -4.68
CA ARG A 120 33.25 -24.19 -4.50
C ARG A 120 33.60 -24.83 -3.17
N PHE A 121 32.82 -24.55 -2.13
CA PHE A 121 32.96 -25.20 -0.84
C PHE A 121 32.53 -26.67 -0.92
N THR A 122 31.31 -26.92 -1.40
CA THR A 122 30.71 -28.27 -1.46
C THR A 122 31.46 -29.21 -2.41
N ILE A 123 31.95 -28.74 -3.56
CA ILE A 123 32.62 -29.60 -4.54
C ILE A 123 33.91 -30.24 -3.99
N GLN A 124 34.56 -29.64 -2.99
CA GLN A 124 35.75 -30.21 -2.32
C GLN A 124 35.46 -31.55 -1.63
N TYR A 125 34.21 -31.73 -1.21
CA TYR A 125 33.74 -32.95 -0.56
C TYR A 125 33.03 -33.86 -1.55
N LEU A 126 32.24 -33.28 -2.47
CA LEU A 126 31.40 -34.02 -3.41
C LEU A 126 32.15 -34.56 -4.63
N GLU A 127 33.35 -34.06 -4.95
CA GLU A 127 34.12 -34.55 -6.11
C GLU A 127 34.53 -36.03 -6.01
N LYS A 128 34.53 -36.60 -4.80
CA LYS A 128 34.85 -38.01 -4.53
C LYS A 128 33.65 -38.94 -4.67
N VAL A 129 32.43 -38.38 -4.78
CA VAL A 129 31.19 -39.15 -4.87
C VAL A 129 31.02 -39.71 -6.28
N LYS A 130 30.90 -41.03 -6.40
CA LYS A 130 30.61 -41.69 -7.69
C LYS A 130 29.25 -41.22 -8.21
N HIS A 131 29.16 -40.95 -9.51
CA HIS A 131 27.93 -40.49 -10.17
C HIS A 131 27.38 -39.13 -9.71
N ILE A 132 28.21 -38.25 -9.13
CA ILE A 132 27.78 -36.92 -8.64
C ILE A 132 27.03 -36.08 -9.68
N MET A 133 27.39 -36.18 -10.97
CA MET A 133 26.68 -35.49 -12.06
C MET A 133 25.24 -35.99 -12.25
N PHE A 134 25.00 -37.29 -12.07
CA PHE A 134 23.66 -37.86 -12.17
C PHE A 134 22.83 -37.48 -10.94
N ILE A 135 23.43 -37.54 -9.76
CA ILE A 135 22.80 -37.14 -8.50
C ILE A 135 22.40 -35.66 -8.55
N SER A 136 23.26 -34.76 -9.03
CA SER A 136 22.94 -33.33 -9.09
C SER A 136 21.77 -33.03 -10.02
N VAL A 137 21.64 -33.73 -11.15
CA VAL A 137 20.50 -33.59 -12.06
C VAL A 137 19.21 -34.04 -11.39
N ILE A 138 19.21 -35.18 -10.69
CA ILE A 138 18.05 -35.64 -9.92
C ILE A 138 17.66 -34.59 -8.87
N VAL A 139 18.63 -34.12 -8.08
CA VAL A 139 18.35 -33.14 -7.01
C VAL A 139 17.85 -31.81 -7.59
N ALA A 140 18.37 -31.36 -8.73
CA ALA A 140 17.88 -30.17 -9.44
C ALA A 140 16.42 -30.29 -9.89
N PHE A 141 15.94 -31.51 -10.15
CA PHE A 141 14.54 -31.75 -10.41
C PHE A 141 13.71 -31.93 -9.13
N LEU A 142 14.24 -32.61 -8.10
CA LEU A 142 13.49 -32.85 -6.87
C LEU A 142 13.32 -31.60 -6.00
N ILE A 143 14.22 -30.63 -6.08
CA ILE A 143 14.15 -29.43 -5.24
C ILE A 143 12.87 -28.62 -5.45
N GLY A 144 12.28 -28.66 -6.65
CA GLY A 144 10.99 -28.00 -6.90
C GLY A 144 9.81 -28.68 -6.19
N LEU A 145 9.93 -29.94 -5.75
CA LEU A 145 8.87 -30.61 -4.97
C LEU A 145 8.79 -30.10 -3.53
N TRP A 146 9.83 -29.40 -3.06
CA TRP A 146 9.81 -28.79 -1.73
C TRP A 146 9.04 -27.48 -1.80
N ARG A 147 7.79 -27.50 -1.33
CA ARG A 147 6.88 -26.34 -1.36
C ARG A 147 7.41 -25.12 -0.59
N ASP A 148 8.11 -25.34 0.52
CA ASP A 148 8.69 -24.24 1.32
C ASP A 148 10.06 -23.76 0.81
N VAL A 149 10.49 -24.16 -0.40
CA VAL A 149 11.77 -23.72 -0.95
C VAL A 149 11.69 -22.23 -1.32
N THR A 150 12.18 -21.39 -0.42
CA THR A 150 12.23 -19.94 -0.62
C THR A 150 13.51 -19.53 -1.35
N ASP A 151 13.55 -18.27 -1.83
CA ASP A 151 14.74 -17.66 -2.41
C ASP A 151 15.70 -17.09 -1.34
N VAL A 152 15.48 -17.43 -0.06
CA VAL A 152 16.40 -17.16 1.05
C VAL A 152 17.76 -17.81 0.74
N PHE A 153 18.83 -17.03 0.79
CA PHE A 153 20.17 -17.41 0.29
C PHE A 153 20.23 -17.91 -1.16
N ALA A 154 19.19 -17.69 -1.97
CA ALA A 154 19.02 -18.25 -3.31
C ALA A 154 19.11 -19.78 -3.38
N LEU A 155 18.63 -20.47 -2.34
CA LEU A 155 18.76 -21.92 -2.17
C LEU A 155 18.27 -22.71 -3.40
N ALA A 156 17.09 -22.38 -3.93
CA ALA A 156 16.52 -23.08 -5.07
C ALA A 156 17.43 -22.97 -6.32
N ARG A 157 17.90 -21.75 -6.63
CA ARG A 157 18.81 -21.47 -7.75
C ARG A 157 20.17 -22.17 -7.58
N ILE A 158 20.70 -22.21 -6.36
CA ILE A 158 21.95 -22.93 -6.04
C ILE A 158 21.82 -24.40 -6.43
N VAL A 159 20.72 -25.04 -6.06
CA VAL A 159 20.52 -26.47 -6.30
C VAL A 159 20.22 -26.75 -7.78
N VAL A 160 19.32 -25.98 -8.39
CA VAL A 160 18.88 -26.20 -9.77
C VAL A 160 20.01 -26.00 -10.78
N PHE A 161 20.90 -25.02 -10.57
CA PHE A 161 22.02 -24.80 -11.49
C PHE A 161 23.29 -25.61 -11.18
N PHE A 162 23.31 -26.36 -10.07
CA PHE A 162 24.47 -27.16 -9.68
C PHE A 162 24.94 -28.18 -10.75
N PRO A 163 24.06 -28.84 -11.53
CA PRO A 163 24.48 -29.72 -12.63
C PRO A 163 25.39 -29.04 -13.65
N PHE A 164 25.14 -27.76 -13.99
CA PHE A 164 25.97 -27.01 -14.94
C PHE A 164 27.34 -26.72 -14.36
N PHE A 165 27.40 -26.38 -13.07
CA PHE A 165 28.66 -26.19 -12.36
C PHE A 165 29.50 -27.47 -12.33
N ILE A 166 28.88 -28.62 -11.99
CA ILE A 166 29.54 -29.92 -11.99
C ILE A 166 29.98 -30.34 -13.41
N ALA A 167 29.16 -30.11 -14.43
CA ALA A 167 29.53 -30.40 -15.81
C ALA A 167 30.81 -29.64 -16.23
N GLY A 168 30.91 -28.37 -15.86
CA GLY A 168 32.12 -27.58 -16.05
C GLY A 168 33.32 -28.12 -15.25
N TYR A 169 33.10 -28.45 -13.98
CA TYR A 169 34.12 -28.94 -13.04
C TYR A 169 34.66 -30.33 -13.37
N THR A 170 33.83 -31.21 -13.95
CA THR A 170 34.22 -32.59 -14.29
C THR A 170 34.83 -32.72 -15.69
N LEU A 171 34.72 -31.68 -16.53
CA LEU A 171 35.24 -31.67 -17.90
C LEU A 171 36.77 -31.89 -17.93
N PRO A 172 37.31 -32.95 -18.57
CA PRO A 172 38.75 -33.20 -18.54
C PRO A 172 39.56 -32.10 -19.26
N LYS A 173 40.47 -31.42 -18.55
CA LYS A 173 41.23 -30.27 -19.09
C LYS A 173 41.97 -30.61 -20.38
N ASP A 174 42.75 -31.70 -20.40
CA ASP A 174 43.62 -32.03 -21.54
C ASP A 174 42.84 -32.44 -22.79
N LYS A 175 41.81 -33.28 -22.61
CA LYS A 175 40.92 -33.69 -23.71
C LYS A 175 40.15 -32.50 -24.27
N PHE A 176 39.65 -31.62 -23.40
CA PHE A 176 38.93 -30.44 -23.83
C PHE A 176 39.82 -29.47 -24.58
N ILE A 177 40.98 -29.11 -24.03
CA ILE A 177 41.95 -28.21 -24.69
C ILE A 177 42.36 -28.79 -26.04
N SER A 178 42.65 -30.09 -26.12
CA SER A 178 42.96 -30.79 -27.39
C SER A 178 41.81 -30.68 -28.39
N PHE A 179 40.56 -30.90 -27.96
CA PHE A 179 39.39 -30.71 -28.81
C PHE A 179 39.30 -29.27 -29.35
N ILE A 180 39.38 -28.24 -28.50
CA ILE A 180 39.29 -26.82 -28.90
C ILE A 180 40.37 -26.45 -29.92
N HIS A 181 41.60 -26.94 -29.75
CA HIS A 181 42.70 -26.65 -30.67
C HIS A 181 42.53 -27.34 -32.02
N ASN A 182 42.05 -28.58 -32.01
CA ASN A 182 41.97 -29.48 -33.17
C ASN A 182 40.61 -29.49 -33.90
N ARG A 183 39.66 -28.62 -33.52
CA ARG A 183 38.35 -28.52 -34.20
C ARG A 183 38.51 -28.30 -35.70
N LYS A 184 37.82 -29.14 -36.49
CA LYS A 184 37.75 -29.05 -37.96
C LYS A 184 36.50 -28.28 -38.37
N LEU A 185 36.42 -27.90 -39.64
CA LEU A 185 35.23 -27.24 -40.21
C LEU A 185 33.94 -28.06 -39.94
N ALA A 186 34.03 -29.39 -40.00
CA ALA A 186 32.92 -30.29 -39.69
C ALA A 186 32.39 -30.13 -38.25
N ASP A 187 33.24 -29.81 -37.27
CA ASP A 187 32.81 -29.60 -35.88
C ASP A 187 32.04 -28.27 -35.74
N TYR A 188 32.47 -27.22 -36.46
CA TYR A 188 31.72 -25.96 -36.52
C TYR A 188 30.37 -26.14 -37.21
N ILE A 189 30.29 -26.90 -38.31
CA ILE A 189 29.03 -27.22 -38.98
C ILE A 189 28.07 -27.95 -38.04
N LYS A 190 28.57 -28.97 -37.31
CA LYS A 190 27.77 -29.67 -36.28
C LYS A 190 27.30 -28.72 -35.18
N GLY A 191 28.18 -27.83 -34.72
CA GLY A 191 27.84 -26.80 -33.73
C GLY A 191 26.77 -25.82 -34.23
N ILE A 192 26.86 -25.38 -35.49
CA ILE A 192 25.89 -24.46 -36.11
C ILE A 192 24.54 -25.16 -36.27
N LEU A 193 24.54 -26.41 -36.73
CA LEU A 193 23.32 -27.20 -36.85
C LEU A 193 22.67 -27.43 -35.49
N LEU A 194 23.47 -27.78 -34.47
CA LEU A 194 22.97 -27.95 -33.10
C LEU A 194 22.41 -26.62 -32.56
N LEU A 195 23.10 -25.50 -32.78
CA LEU A 195 22.61 -24.18 -32.39
C LEU A 195 21.29 -23.84 -33.09
N ALA A 196 21.20 -24.03 -34.40
CA ALA A 196 20.00 -23.73 -35.18
C ALA A 196 18.79 -24.57 -34.71
N VAL A 197 19.00 -25.87 -34.47
CA VAL A 197 17.96 -26.75 -33.91
C VAL A 197 17.59 -26.32 -32.50
N THR A 198 18.57 -25.99 -31.66
CA THR A 198 18.30 -25.55 -30.27
C THR A 198 17.58 -24.20 -30.24
N LEU A 199 17.91 -23.28 -31.15
CA LEU A 199 17.21 -22.00 -31.30
C LEU A 199 15.77 -22.21 -31.74
N LEU A 200 15.52 -23.09 -32.71
CA LEU A 200 14.17 -23.45 -33.12
C LEU A 200 13.39 -24.06 -31.96
N LEU A 201 13.99 -25.01 -31.22
CA LEU A 201 13.37 -25.60 -30.03
C LEU A 201 13.09 -24.55 -28.95
N ALA A 202 14.02 -23.61 -28.72
CA ALA A 202 13.82 -22.53 -27.75
C ALA A 202 12.68 -21.59 -28.17
N ILE A 203 12.60 -21.23 -29.45
CA ILE A 203 11.52 -20.39 -29.98
C ILE A 203 10.18 -21.12 -29.84
N LEU A 204 10.08 -22.37 -30.31
CA LEU A 204 8.86 -23.17 -30.18
C LEU A 204 8.48 -23.42 -28.72
N PHE A 205 9.46 -23.57 -27.83
CA PHE A 205 9.23 -23.71 -26.40
C PHE A 205 8.68 -22.43 -25.80
N LEU A 206 9.26 -21.27 -26.11
CA LEU A 206 8.78 -19.98 -25.63
C LEU A 206 7.42 -19.58 -26.23
N ASP A 207 7.15 -19.98 -27.47
CA ASP A 207 5.86 -19.79 -28.15
C ASP A 207 4.76 -20.68 -27.55
N LYS A 208 5.10 -21.93 -27.21
CA LYS A 208 4.16 -22.84 -26.53
C LYS A 208 3.88 -22.43 -25.09
N TYR A 209 4.89 -21.87 -24.41
CA TYR A 209 4.81 -21.41 -23.03
C TYR A 209 4.94 -19.89 -22.98
N THR A 210 4.15 -19.19 -23.82
CA THR A 210 4.07 -17.73 -23.86
C THR A 210 3.59 -17.24 -22.50
N GLY A 211 4.46 -16.55 -21.77
CA GLY A 211 4.16 -16.14 -20.39
C GLY A 211 4.76 -17.04 -19.32
N LEU A 212 5.91 -17.69 -19.59
CA LEU A 212 6.77 -18.24 -18.53
C LEU A 212 6.83 -17.27 -17.34
N SER A 213 6.27 -17.70 -16.21
CA SER A 213 6.19 -16.87 -15.03
C SER A 213 7.60 -16.53 -14.55
N LYS A 214 7.76 -15.35 -13.94
CA LYS A 214 9.03 -14.94 -13.34
C LYS A 214 9.51 -15.99 -12.33
N PHE A 215 8.59 -16.62 -11.61
CA PHE A 215 8.85 -17.67 -10.62
C PHE A 215 9.48 -18.94 -11.23
N ILE A 216 8.96 -19.43 -12.37
CA ILE A 216 9.51 -20.63 -13.03
C ILE A 216 10.94 -20.37 -13.53
N VAL A 217 11.22 -19.17 -14.03
CA VAL A 217 12.55 -18.77 -14.51
C VAL A 217 13.52 -18.53 -13.35
N LEU A 218 13.01 -18.12 -12.18
CA LEU A 218 13.77 -17.99 -10.94
C LEU A 218 14.00 -19.32 -10.21
N MET A 219 13.49 -20.42 -10.76
CA MET A 219 13.71 -21.78 -10.27
C MET A 219 13.06 -22.06 -8.89
N SER A 220 11.85 -21.54 -8.65
CA SER A 220 11.05 -21.72 -7.41
C SER A 220 10.51 -23.15 -7.21
N SER A 221 9.51 -23.39 -6.36
CA SER A 221 8.79 -24.67 -6.24
C SER A 221 8.01 -25.02 -7.52
N TYR A 222 7.45 -26.23 -7.59
CA TYR A 222 6.47 -26.64 -8.60
C TYR A 222 5.07 -26.44 -8.06
N ASP A 223 4.25 -25.77 -8.85
CA ASP A 223 2.85 -25.51 -8.55
C ASP A 223 1.97 -26.57 -9.21
N GLN A 224 2.39 -27.02 -10.39
CA GLN A 224 1.77 -28.09 -11.16
C GLN A 224 2.78 -29.07 -11.73
N LEU A 225 2.32 -30.25 -12.15
CA LEU A 225 3.15 -31.23 -12.87
C LEU A 225 3.74 -30.63 -14.16
N LEU A 226 3.06 -29.66 -14.76
CA LEU A 226 3.56 -28.95 -15.94
C LEU A 226 4.87 -28.20 -15.63
N ASP A 227 5.05 -27.62 -14.44
CA ASP A 227 6.27 -26.89 -14.08
C ASP A 227 7.48 -27.80 -13.98
N PHE A 228 7.28 -29.04 -13.55
CA PHE A 228 8.31 -30.08 -13.59
C PHE A 228 8.74 -30.39 -15.03
N ILE A 229 7.79 -30.43 -15.97
CA ILE A 229 8.07 -30.65 -17.41
C ILE A 229 8.73 -29.41 -18.01
N ILE A 230 8.25 -28.21 -17.70
CA ILE A 230 8.80 -26.94 -18.16
C ILE A 230 10.24 -26.80 -17.66
N ARG A 231 10.53 -27.08 -16.38
CA ARG A 231 11.90 -27.04 -15.85
C ARG A 231 12.83 -28.00 -16.59
N GLN A 232 12.38 -29.23 -16.85
CA GLN A 232 13.16 -30.16 -17.67
C GLN A 232 13.43 -29.59 -19.06
N GLY A 233 12.42 -28.97 -19.68
CA GLY A 233 12.56 -28.27 -20.96
C GLY A 233 13.61 -27.15 -20.91
N ILE A 234 13.52 -26.27 -19.92
CA ILE A 234 14.45 -25.16 -19.71
C ILE A 234 15.88 -25.69 -19.51
N LEU A 235 16.09 -26.65 -18.61
CA LEU A 235 17.43 -27.19 -18.33
C LEU A 235 17.99 -27.95 -19.55
N SER A 236 17.14 -28.62 -20.32
CA SER A 236 17.56 -29.32 -21.54
C SER A 236 17.98 -28.34 -22.64
N ILE A 237 17.19 -27.31 -22.89
CA ILE A 237 17.53 -26.23 -23.83
C ILE A 237 18.80 -25.52 -23.39
N ALA A 238 18.92 -25.21 -22.09
CA ALA A 238 20.12 -24.60 -21.51
C ALA A 238 21.37 -25.46 -21.74
N ALA A 239 21.27 -26.78 -21.56
CA ALA A 239 22.38 -27.71 -21.76
C ALA A 239 22.80 -27.77 -23.24
N LEU A 240 21.84 -27.91 -24.16
CA LEU A 240 22.10 -27.92 -25.60
C LEU A 240 22.71 -26.59 -26.08
N MET A 241 22.22 -25.47 -25.54
CA MET A 241 22.75 -24.14 -25.85
C MET A 241 24.18 -23.99 -25.32
N THR A 242 24.44 -24.44 -24.09
CA THR A 242 25.79 -24.44 -23.49
C THR A 242 26.76 -25.25 -24.33
N ILE A 243 26.38 -26.46 -24.75
CA ILE A 243 27.19 -27.33 -25.63
C ILE A 243 27.45 -26.65 -26.98
N SER A 244 26.42 -26.07 -27.59
CA SER A 244 26.53 -25.36 -28.88
C SER A 244 27.53 -24.20 -28.78
N LEU A 245 27.39 -23.37 -27.75
CA LEU A 245 28.31 -22.26 -27.47
C LEU A 245 29.73 -22.77 -27.23
N THR A 246 29.91 -23.87 -26.51
CA THR A 246 31.22 -24.48 -26.27
C THR A 246 31.91 -24.94 -27.57
N ILE A 247 31.16 -25.50 -28.51
CA ILE A 247 31.69 -25.91 -29.81
C ILE A 247 32.06 -24.69 -30.68
N LEU A 248 31.18 -23.70 -30.73
CA LEU A 248 31.25 -22.56 -31.64
C LEU A 248 32.19 -21.45 -31.17
N MET A 249 32.45 -21.34 -29.87
CA MET A 249 33.21 -20.22 -29.30
C MET A 249 34.62 -20.13 -29.92
N PRO A 250 35.00 -18.98 -30.50
CA PRO A 250 36.27 -18.81 -31.17
C PRO A 250 37.47 -19.00 -30.24
N LYS A 251 38.48 -19.72 -30.71
CA LYS A 251 39.77 -19.87 -30.01
C LYS A 251 40.67 -18.63 -30.14
N LYS A 252 40.46 -17.84 -31.20
CA LYS A 252 41.20 -16.58 -31.42
C LYS A 252 40.59 -15.47 -30.54
N PRO A 253 41.40 -14.57 -29.98
CA PRO A 253 40.89 -13.45 -29.17
C PRO A 253 39.98 -12.55 -30.01
N LEU A 254 38.76 -12.30 -29.54
CA LEU A 254 37.88 -11.26 -30.07
C LEU A 254 38.08 -10.00 -29.22
N PRO A 255 38.57 -8.87 -29.77
CA PRO A 255 39.10 -7.76 -28.97
C PRO A 255 38.16 -7.24 -27.87
N LEU A 256 36.87 -7.03 -28.18
CA LEU A 256 35.89 -6.51 -27.23
C LEU A 256 35.43 -7.58 -26.23
N LEU A 257 35.02 -8.76 -26.73
CA LEU A 257 34.52 -9.86 -25.88
C LEU A 257 35.59 -10.39 -24.94
N CYS A 258 36.83 -10.54 -25.43
CA CYS A 258 37.96 -10.97 -24.60
C CYS A 258 38.26 -9.94 -23.50
N LYS A 259 38.11 -8.64 -23.78
CA LYS A 259 38.28 -7.57 -22.79
C LYS A 259 37.17 -7.60 -21.74
N TRP A 260 35.91 -7.71 -22.16
CA TRP A 260 34.77 -7.79 -21.24
C TRP A 260 34.81 -9.06 -20.39
N GLY A 261 35.11 -10.21 -20.99
CA GLY A 261 35.25 -11.46 -20.25
C GLY A 261 36.47 -11.47 -19.33
N LYS A 262 37.54 -10.77 -19.69
CA LYS A 262 38.68 -10.57 -18.80
C LYS A 262 38.30 -9.80 -17.54
N ASN A 263 37.43 -8.81 -17.69
CA ASN A 263 36.94 -7.90 -16.65
C ASN A 263 35.49 -8.23 -16.23
N SER A 264 35.06 -9.49 -16.35
CA SER A 264 33.65 -9.85 -16.12
C SER A 264 33.19 -9.60 -14.68
N LEU A 265 34.09 -9.71 -13.70
CA LEU A 265 33.77 -9.43 -12.29
C LEU A 265 33.39 -7.97 -12.07
N SER A 266 34.08 -7.01 -12.72
CA SER A 266 33.77 -5.60 -12.54
C SER A 266 32.45 -5.22 -13.17
N ILE A 267 32.15 -5.77 -14.33
CA ILE A 267 30.83 -5.61 -14.97
C ILE A 267 29.75 -6.22 -14.08
N TYR A 268 29.95 -7.45 -13.62
CA TYR A 268 28.97 -8.19 -12.82
C TYR A 268 28.58 -7.47 -11.52
N VAL A 269 29.52 -6.92 -10.76
CA VAL A 269 29.17 -6.27 -9.48
C VAL A 269 28.66 -4.82 -9.62
N LEU A 270 28.93 -4.14 -10.75
CA LEU A 270 28.63 -2.71 -10.91
C LEU A 270 27.48 -2.39 -11.88
N HIS A 271 27.12 -3.30 -12.80
CA HIS A 271 26.12 -2.99 -13.82
C HIS A 271 24.74 -2.66 -13.23
N ARG A 272 24.37 -3.25 -12.09
CA ARG A 272 23.04 -3.03 -11.50
C ARG A 272 22.76 -1.59 -11.09
N PHE A 273 23.78 -0.85 -10.65
CA PHE A 273 23.61 0.58 -10.35
C PHE A 273 23.13 1.36 -11.58
N ILE A 274 23.66 1.02 -12.77
CA ILE A 274 23.29 1.68 -14.03
C ILE A 274 21.90 1.20 -14.48
N THR A 275 21.60 -0.10 -14.37
CA THR A 275 20.29 -0.62 -14.77
C THR A 275 19.16 -0.13 -13.85
N LEU A 276 19.42 0.09 -12.55
CA LEU A 276 18.44 0.65 -11.63
C LEU A 276 18.15 2.12 -11.93
N ILE A 277 19.18 2.91 -12.26
CA ILE A 277 18.99 4.28 -12.76
C ILE A 277 18.16 4.29 -14.05
N PHE A 278 18.45 3.36 -14.97
CA PHE A 278 17.69 3.24 -16.21
C PHE A 278 16.22 2.93 -15.96
N ALA A 279 15.93 1.98 -15.07
CA ALA A 279 14.57 1.62 -14.66
C ALA A 279 13.80 2.80 -14.05
N PHE A 280 14.49 3.61 -13.25
CA PHE A 280 13.91 4.80 -12.63
C PHE A 280 13.48 5.84 -13.67
N PHE A 281 14.30 6.09 -14.70
CA PHE A 281 13.98 7.07 -15.75
C PHE A 281 13.08 6.54 -16.87
N LEU A 282 13.03 5.23 -17.08
CA LEU A 282 12.22 4.58 -18.11
C LEU A 282 11.33 3.50 -17.47
N PRO A 283 10.33 3.90 -16.67
CA PRO A 283 9.51 2.96 -15.91
C PRO A 283 8.63 2.10 -16.82
N LYS A 284 8.24 0.90 -16.35
CA LYS A 284 7.46 -0.08 -17.14
C LYS A 284 6.14 0.48 -17.67
N GLN A 285 5.52 1.41 -16.95
CA GLN A 285 4.23 2.04 -17.29
C GLN A 285 4.31 2.87 -18.57
N GLN A 286 5.51 3.34 -18.95
CA GLN A 286 5.75 4.16 -20.14
C GLN A 286 6.40 3.37 -21.28
N TYR A 287 6.38 2.04 -21.21
CA TYR A 287 7.08 1.19 -22.16
C TYR A 287 6.63 1.42 -23.62
N ILE A 288 7.60 1.67 -24.50
CA ILE A 288 7.43 1.65 -25.95
C ILE A 288 8.48 0.73 -26.59
N PRO A 289 8.19 0.07 -27.74
CA PRO A 289 9.11 -0.89 -28.36
C PRO A 289 10.53 -0.36 -28.63
N ASN A 290 10.66 0.96 -28.88
CA ASN A 290 11.94 1.62 -29.10
C ASN A 290 12.90 1.54 -27.90
N TYR A 291 12.41 1.28 -26.69
CA TYR A 291 13.24 1.09 -25.49
C TYR A 291 14.23 -0.07 -25.65
N ILE A 292 13.93 -1.05 -26.50
CA ILE A 292 14.86 -2.16 -26.79
C ILE A 292 16.16 -1.62 -27.42
N VAL A 293 16.05 -0.65 -28.34
CA VAL A 293 17.23 -0.03 -28.99
C VAL A 293 18.02 0.78 -27.98
N VAL A 294 17.33 1.51 -27.09
CA VAL A 294 17.95 2.28 -26.01
C VAL A 294 18.68 1.36 -25.03
N ALA A 295 18.06 0.24 -24.63
CA ALA A 295 18.64 -0.76 -23.76
C ALA A 295 19.88 -1.44 -24.39
N LEU A 296 19.87 -1.70 -25.70
CA LEU A 296 21.05 -2.20 -26.43
C LEU A 296 22.19 -1.18 -26.42
N GLY A 297 21.90 0.10 -26.67
CA GLY A 297 22.89 1.18 -26.58
C GLY A 297 23.47 1.33 -25.18
N ALA A 298 22.60 1.34 -24.16
CA ALA A 298 22.99 1.42 -22.75
C ALA A 298 23.83 0.19 -22.32
N THR A 299 23.52 -1.00 -22.84
CA THR A 299 24.31 -2.22 -22.62
C THR A 299 25.73 -2.07 -23.18
N VAL A 300 25.87 -1.66 -24.43
CA VAL A 300 27.20 -1.46 -25.05
C VAL A 300 28.02 -0.42 -24.30
N LEU A 301 27.39 0.70 -23.93
CA LEU A 301 28.04 1.76 -23.14
C LEU A 301 28.49 1.26 -21.77
N THR A 302 27.61 0.55 -21.06
CA THR A 302 27.89 -0.07 -19.76
C THR A 302 29.07 -1.03 -19.84
N LEU A 303 29.08 -1.92 -20.84
CA LEU A 303 30.18 -2.86 -21.07
C LEU A 303 31.49 -2.17 -21.43
N ALA A 304 31.45 -1.11 -22.25
CA ALA A 304 32.64 -0.35 -22.63
C ALA A 304 33.31 0.34 -21.42
N ILE A 305 32.50 0.93 -20.53
CA ILE A 305 32.96 1.62 -19.33
C ILE A 305 33.43 0.62 -18.26
N LEU A 306 32.53 -0.26 -17.81
CA LEU A 306 32.78 -1.17 -16.69
C LEU A 306 33.72 -2.31 -17.05
N GLY A 307 33.82 -2.66 -18.33
CA GLY A 307 34.76 -3.66 -18.85
C GLY A 307 36.15 -3.11 -19.12
N SER A 308 36.45 -1.85 -18.77
CA SER A 308 37.78 -1.27 -18.93
C SER A 308 38.79 -1.77 -17.88
N ASP A 309 40.06 -1.90 -18.28
CA ASP A 309 41.14 -2.31 -17.38
C ASP A 309 41.38 -1.29 -16.25
N SER A 310 40.98 -0.02 -16.44
CA SER A 310 41.05 1.01 -15.41
C SER A 310 40.03 0.77 -14.30
N VAL A 311 38.76 0.56 -14.65
CA VAL A 311 37.69 0.26 -13.67
C VAL A 311 38.00 -1.03 -12.93
N SER A 312 38.38 -2.08 -13.65
CA SER A 312 38.75 -3.37 -13.06
C SER A 312 39.92 -3.26 -12.08
N ARG A 313 40.97 -2.49 -12.39
CA ARG A 313 42.09 -2.24 -11.46
C ARG A 313 41.66 -1.47 -10.21
N ILE A 314 40.82 -0.46 -10.35
CA ILE A 314 40.30 0.33 -9.21
C ILE A 314 39.47 -0.57 -8.31
N LEU A 315 38.52 -1.31 -8.88
CA LEU A 315 37.68 -2.23 -8.16
C LEU A 315 38.49 -3.28 -7.39
N ASN A 316 39.45 -3.94 -8.05
CA ASN A 316 40.27 -4.94 -7.38
C ASN A 316 41.08 -4.34 -6.22
N ARG A 317 41.61 -3.11 -6.35
CA ARG A 317 42.27 -2.41 -5.23
C ARG A 317 41.33 -2.17 -4.05
N ILE A 318 40.07 -1.83 -4.32
CA ILE A 318 39.06 -1.64 -3.27
C ILE A 318 38.79 -2.98 -2.58
N ILE A 319 38.48 -4.02 -3.37
CA ILE A 319 38.21 -5.38 -2.85
C ILE A 319 39.40 -5.88 -2.03
N ASP A 320 40.63 -5.74 -2.52
CA ASP A 320 41.84 -6.20 -1.83
C ASP A 320 42.05 -5.47 -0.49
N ARG A 321 41.75 -4.17 -0.43
CA ARG A 321 41.80 -3.38 0.82
C ARG A 321 40.74 -3.83 1.83
N VAL A 322 39.49 -3.99 1.38
CA VAL A 322 38.39 -4.44 2.26
C VAL A 322 38.65 -5.86 2.74
N PHE A 323 39.11 -6.73 1.85
CA PHE A 323 39.48 -8.10 2.17
C PHE A 323 40.60 -8.17 3.21
N ALA A 324 41.67 -7.38 3.05
CA ALA A 324 42.75 -7.30 4.04
C ALA A 324 42.28 -6.84 5.43
N ILE A 325 41.26 -5.97 5.49
CA ILE A 325 40.62 -5.55 6.75
C ILE A 325 39.82 -6.72 7.35
N ALA A 326 39.03 -7.40 6.53
CA ALA A 326 38.13 -8.47 6.98
C ALA A 326 38.88 -9.76 7.38
N SER A 327 40.01 -10.08 6.75
CA SER A 327 40.75 -11.33 6.96
C SER A 327 41.78 -11.28 8.10
N GLY A 328 41.93 -10.13 8.78
CA GLY A 328 42.83 -9.98 9.93
C GLY A 328 44.34 -10.14 9.64
N CYS A 329 44.75 -10.25 8.38
CA CYS A 329 46.15 -10.49 7.99
C CYS A 329 46.93 -9.17 7.75
N TYR A 330 47.76 -8.81 8.74
CA TYR A 330 48.99 -8.00 8.73
C TYR A 330 48.97 -6.45 8.51
N GLU A 331 49.48 -5.76 9.55
CA GLU A 331 50.25 -4.48 9.58
C GLU A 331 49.69 -3.13 9.10
N TYR A 332 48.41 -2.97 8.75
CA TYR A 332 47.86 -1.62 8.47
C TYR A 332 47.03 -1.06 9.65
N LYS A 333 47.73 -0.54 10.66
CA LYS A 333 47.13 0.19 11.80
C LYS A 333 46.38 1.46 11.36
N GLN A 334 45.18 1.65 11.93
CA GLN A 334 44.38 2.88 12.12
C GLN A 334 43.97 3.74 10.91
N LYS A 335 44.79 3.87 9.85
CA LYS A 335 44.44 4.73 8.69
C LYS A 335 43.41 4.11 7.75
N SER A 336 43.31 2.78 7.64
CA SER A 336 42.40 2.09 6.70
C SER A 336 40.97 1.97 7.22
N LEU A 337 40.79 1.76 8.53
CA LEU A 337 39.48 1.86 9.21
C LEU A 337 38.86 3.25 9.04
N GLY A 338 39.69 4.31 9.09
CA GLY A 338 39.27 5.66 8.76
C GLY A 338 38.78 5.81 7.31
N HIS A 339 39.39 5.13 6.33
CA HIS A 339 38.94 5.18 4.94
C HIS A 339 37.69 4.33 4.68
N LEU A 340 37.54 3.19 5.35
CA LEU A 340 36.33 2.36 5.26
C LEU A 340 35.15 3.06 5.94
N ALA A 341 35.38 3.65 7.11
CA ALA A 341 34.41 4.52 7.79
C ALA A 341 34.11 5.77 6.95
N LEU A 342 35.09 6.36 6.27
CA LEU A 342 34.87 7.48 5.35
C LEU A 342 34.06 7.07 4.12
N ILE A 343 34.29 5.89 3.53
CA ILE A 343 33.50 5.38 2.39
C ILE A 343 32.08 5.03 2.84
N LEU A 344 31.91 4.31 3.96
CA LEU A 344 30.58 4.05 4.53
C LEU A 344 29.89 5.36 4.89
N ALA A 345 30.60 6.29 5.53
CA ALA A 345 30.07 7.62 5.85
C ALA A 345 29.78 8.42 4.58
N THR A 346 30.56 8.34 3.51
CA THR A 346 30.27 9.06 2.26
C THR A 346 29.05 8.45 1.57
N VAL A 347 28.89 7.12 1.59
CA VAL A 347 27.68 6.44 1.11
C VAL A 347 26.48 6.86 1.97
N ILE A 348 26.59 6.77 3.30
CA ILE A 348 25.55 7.15 4.26
C ILE A 348 25.21 8.65 4.21
N LEU A 349 26.20 9.53 4.00
CA LEU A 349 26.05 10.98 3.88
C LEU A 349 25.63 11.40 2.46
N SER A 350 25.81 10.54 1.45
CA SER A 350 25.24 10.74 0.11
C SER A 350 23.79 10.26 -0.01
N LEU A 351 23.30 9.44 0.93
CA LEU A 351 21.89 9.05 1.01
C LEU A 351 20.97 10.27 1.20
N PRO A 352 21.27 11.26 2.07
CA PRO A 352 20.56 12.54 2.12
C PRO A 352 20.62 13.35 0.83
N LEU A 353 21.70 13.25 0.05
CA LEU A 353 21.86 13.98 -1.22
C LEU A 353 21.02 13.35 -2.35
N LEU A 354 20.92 12.01 -2.36
CA LEU A 354 20.01 11.26 -3.24
C LEU A 354 18.55 11.44 -2.80
N ARG A 355 18.28 11.47 -1.49
CA ARG A 355 16.98 11.85 -0.94
C ARG A 355 16.64 13.30 -1.23
N SER A 356 17.58 14.24 -1.21
CA SER A 356 17.28 15.63 -1.56
C SER A 356 17.09 15.81 -3.06
N LEU A 357 17.74 15.00 -3.92
CA LEU A 357 17.39 14.93 -5.34
C LEU A 357 16.01 14.30 -5.57
N SER A 358 15.61 13.27 -4.80
CA SER A 358 14.25 12.74 -4.83
C SER A 358 13.23 13.72 -4.26
N GLN A 359 13.59 14.46 -3.21
CA GLN A 359 12.78 15.51 -2.61
C GLN A 359 12.68 16.71 -3.54
N VAL A 360 13.71 17.12 -4.27
CA VAL A 360 13.66 18.21 -5.24
C VAL A 360 12.85 17.82 -6.48
N ALA A 361 12.93 16.56 -6.93
CA ALA A 361 12.07 16.04 -8.00
C ALA A 361 10.59 15.91 -7.55
N SER A 362 10.36 15.57 -6.27
CA SER A 362 9.03 15.51 -5.67
C SER A 362 8.49 16.90 -5.27
N GLN A 363 9.36 17.85 -4.92
CA GLN A 363 9.03 19.24 -4.53
C GLN A 363 8.74 20.13 -5.73
N THR A 364 9.08 19.70 -6.95
CA THR A 364 8.51 20.32 -8.16
C THR A 364 7.00 20.04 -8.33
N MET A 365 6.42 19.15 -7.51
CA MET A 365 5.03 19.27 -7.10
C MET A 365 5.00 19.99 -5.76
N ALA A 366 4.73 21.30 -5.81
CA ALA A 366 4.54 22.07 -4.60
C ALA A 366 3.47 21.39 -3.73
N LYS A 367 3.79 21.06 -2.48
CA LYS A 367 2.77 20.96 -1.43
C LYS A 367 2.15 22.35 -1.38
N VAL A 368 0.94 22.47 -1.93
CA VAL A 368 0.09 23.63 -1.77
C VAL A 368 0.02 23.91 -0.25
N PRO A 369 0.17 25.17 0.20
CA PRO A 369 -0.11 25.49 1.59
C PRO A 369 -1.52 24.99 1.89
N GLN A 370 -1.63 23.99 2.75
CA GLN A 370 -2.92 23.47 3.17
C GLN A 370 -3.59 24.62 3.91
N GLU A 371 -4.63 25.21 3.31
CA GLU A 371 -5.55 26.09 4.04
C GLU A 371 -6.02 25.32 5.27
N ASP A 372 -6.15 26.00 6.41
CA ASP A 372 -6.65 25.36 7.63
C ASP A 372 -8.08 24.84 7.33
N ILE A 373 -8.21 23.53 7.12
CA ILE A 373 -9.48 22.90 6.74
C ILE A 373 -10.34 22.78 7.99
N ILE A 374 -11.47 23.48 8.01
CA ILE A 374 -12.49 23.40 9.06
C ILE A 374 -13.64 22.57 8.52
N HIS A 375 -13.88 21.40 9.12
CA HIS A 375 -14.97 20.52 8.70
C HIS A 375 -16.32 21.03 9.21
N GLN A 376 -17.37 20.87 8.40
CA GLN A 376 -18.73 21.18 8.80
C GLN A 376 -19.18 20.22 9.90
N VAL A 377 -19.94 20.72 10.87
CA VAL A 377 -20.46 19.92 11.99
C VAL A 377 -21.87 19.44 11.67
N MET A 378 -22.19 18.22 12.08
CA MET A 378 -23.52 17.65 12.00
C MET A 378 -24.57 18.59 12.63
N GLN A 379 -25.66 18.85 11.90
CA GLN A 379 -26.79 19.66 12.38
C GLN A 379 -27.93 18.74 12.84
N ALA A 380 -28.84 19.28 13.66
CA ALA A 380 -29.99 18.51 14.17
C ALA A 380 -30.90 17.97 13.06
N GLU A 381 -31.01 18.71 11.95
CA GLU A 381 -31.78 18.31 10.77
C GLU A 381 -31.20 17.05 10.11
N HIS A 382 -29.87 16.98 10.03
CA HIS A 382 -29.17 15.81 9.51
C HIS A 382 -29.38 14.61 10.42
N GLU A 383 -29.22 14.76 11.74
CA GLU A 383 -29.42 13.69 12.72
C GLU A 383 -30.84 13.11 12.63
N ALA A 384 -31.86 13.97 12.60
CA ALA A 384 -33.25 13.53 12.46
C ALA A 384 -33.51 12.79 11.14
N ALA A 385 -32.88 13.21 10.04
CA ALA A 385 -32.98 12.53 8.75
C ALA A 385 -32.32 11.15 8.77
N LEU A 386 -31.21 10.98 9.49
CA LEU A 386 -30.51 9.70 9.62
C LEU A 386 -31.25 8.71 10.53
N GLU A 387 -31.88 9.18 11.61
CA GLU A 387 -32.66 8.32 12.52
C GLU A 387 -33.85 7.64 11.83
N ASP A 388 -34.51 8.32 10.88
CA ASP A 388 -35.64 7.77 10.15
C ASP A 388 -35.26 7.07 8.83
N ALA A 389 -33.99 7.10 8.44
CA ALA A 389 -33.52 6.55 7.17
C ALA A 389 -33.63 5.00 7.10
N VAL A 390 -33.74 4.49 5.88
CA VAL A 390 -33.37 3.10 5.56
C VAL A 390 -31.86 3.04 5.38
N THR A 391 -31.19 2.10 6.05
CA THR A 391 -29.73 1.96 5.98
C THR A 391 -29.34 0.67 5.27
N ILE A 392 -28.53 0.80 4.20
CA ILE A 392 -27.87 -0.33 3.54
C ILE A 392 -26.39 -0.32 3.89
N ALA A 393 -25.91 -1.32 4.63
CA ALA A 393 -24.48 -1.53 4.82
C ALA A 393 -23.89 -2.34 3.66
N PHE A 394 -22.70 -1.96 3.21
CA PHE A 394 -21.97 -2.60 2.13
C PHE A 394 -20.53 -2.84 2.56
N VAL A 395 -20.07 -4.07 2.35
CA VAL A 395 -18.68 -4.49 2.53
C VAL A 395 -18.16 -5.08 1.22
N GLY A 396 -16.85 -5.03 1.02
CA GLY A 396 -16.23 -5.58 -0.19
C GLY A 396 -16.10 -7.10 -0.17
N ASP A 397 -15.09 -7.60 -0.87
CA ASP A 397 -14.86 -9.02 -1.11
C ASP A 397 -14.81 -9.84 0.20
N LEU A 398 -15.62 -10.91 0.21
CA LEU A 398 -15.61 -12.00 1.17
C LEU A 398 -14.82 -13.16 0.57
N ILE A 399 -13.50 -13.05 0.60
CA ILE A 399 -12.57 -13.96 -0.07
C ILE A 399 -11.78 -14.81 0.93
N LEU A 400 -11.93 -16.13 0.88
CA LEU A 400 -11.17 -17.05 1.72
C LEU A 400 -9.98 -17.67 0.98
N LEU A 401 -8.79 -17.18 1.32
CA LEU A 401 -7.53 -17.76 0.93
C LEU A 401 -7.13 -18.91 1.87
N GLN A 402 -6.06 -19.62 1.51
CA GLN A 402 -5.58 -20.78 2.27
C GLN A 402 -5.38 -20.49 3.75
N ASP A 403 -4.77 -19.36 4.09
CA ASP A 403 -4.44 -19.04 5.48
C ASP A 403 -5.70 -18.89 6.33
N GLN A 404 -6.75 -18.26 5.80
CA GLN A 404 -8.03 -18.10 6.48
C GLN A 404 -8.72 -19.45 6.68
N VAL A 405 -8.78 -20.29 5.63
CA VAL A 405 -9.37 -21.64 5.72
C VAL A 405 -8.64 -22.49 6.75
N ARG A 406 -7.29 -22.45 6.77
CA ARG A 406 -6.48 -23.24 7.71
C ARG A 406 -6.66 -22.79 9.15
N ARG A 407 -6.70 -21.48 9.40
CA ARG A 407 -6.78 -20.94 10.76
C ARG A 407 -8.18 -21.07 11.37
N ALA A 408 -9.22 -21.15 10.54
CA ALA A 408 -10.58 -21.45 10.96
C ALA A 408 -10.77 -22.91 11.40
N TYR A 409 -9.90 -23.83 10.99
CA TYR A 409 -10.05 -25.24 11.33
C TYR A 409 -9.66 -25.54 12.78
N SER A 410 -10.58 -26.14 13.54
CA SER A 410 -10.34 -26.63 14.90
C SER A 410 -10.03 -28.11 14.91
N ASP A 411 -8.79 -28.47 15.27
CA ASP A 411 -8.36 -29.87 15.46
C ASP A 411 -9.20 -30.62 16.52
N SER A 412 -9.81 -29.88 17.45
CA SER A 412 -10.56 -30.44 18.58
C SER A 412 -12.00 -30.83 18.23
N SER A 413 -12.67 -30.06 17.38
CA SER A 413 -14.03 -30.35 16.90
C SER A 413 -14.04 -31.04 15.54
N GLY A 414 -12.97 -30.87 14.74
CA GLY A 414 -12.94 -31.29 13.34
C GLY A 414 -13.79 -30.40 12.42
N GLU A 415 -14.13 -29.19 12.88
CA GLU A 415 -15.02 -28.25 12.20
C GLU A 415 -14.30 -26.92 11.92
N TYR A 416 -14.82 -26.17 10.94
CA TYR A 416 -14.32 -24.84 10.59
C TYR A 416 -15.18 -23.75 11.22
N ASP A 417 -14.54 -22.84 11.96
CA ASP A 417 -15.15 -21.69 12.61
C ASP A 417 -14.61 -20.37 12.03
N PHE A 418 -15.50 -19.63 11.35
CA PHE A 418 -15.19 -18.34 10.74
C PHE A 418 -15.84 -17.16 11.47
N GLU A 419 -16.64 -17.39 12.52
CA GLU A 419 -17.31 -16.30 13.27
C GLU A 419 -16.33 -15.26 13.82
N PRO A 420 -15.12 -15.61 14.32
CA PRO A 420 -14.15 -14.63 14.82
C PRO A 420 -13.68 -13.60 13.77
N MET A 421 -13.86 -13.86 12.47
CA MET A 421 -13.51 -12.90 11.41
C MET A 421 -14.45 -11.67 11.41
N PHE A 422 -15.67 -11.85 11.93
CA PHE A 422 -16.75 -10.87 11.89
C PHE A 422 -17.09 -10.25 13.24
N GLU A 423 -16.50 -10.72 14.34
CA GLU A 423 -16.84 -10.34 15.72
C GLU A 423 -17.03 -8.82 15.91
N TYR A 424 -16.08 -8.03 15.39
CA TYR A 424 -16.08 -6.56 15.54
C TYR A 424 -16.84 -5.82 14.45
N ALA A 425 -17.19 -6.50 13.37
CA ALA A 425 -18.01 -5.97 12.29
C ALA A 425 -19.50 -6.19 12.52
N ALA A 426 -19.87 -7.29 13.17
CA ALA A 426 -21.25 -7.72 13.36
C ALA A 426 -22.16 -6.65 13.98
N PRO A 427 -21.71 -5.82 14.96
CA PRO A 427 -22.56 -4.75 15.49
C PRO A 427 -23.00 -3.73 14.44
N TYR A 428 -22.16 -3.42 13.45
CA TYR A 428 -22.50 -2.49 12.37
C TYR A 428 -23.40 -3.15 11.32
N LEU A 429 -23.09 -4.41 10.97
CA LEU A 429 -23.84 -5.17 9.96
C LEU A 429 -25.26 -5.47 10.42
N THR A 430 -25.43 -5.86 11.69
CA THR A 430 -26.75 -6.17 12.28
C THR A 430 -27.58 -4.92 12.60
N ALA A 431 -26.96 -3.75 12.72
CA ALA A 431 -27.66 -2.49 12.94
C ALA A 431 -28.27 -1.92 11.65
N ALA A 432 -27.76 -2.29 10.47
CA ALA A 432 -28.33 -1.88 9.19
C ALA A 432 -29.65 -2.62 8.91
N ASP A 433 -30.54 -1.99 8.13
CA ASP A 433 -31.77 -2.67 7.69
C ASP A 433 -31.48 -3.75 6.63
N LEU A 434 -30.35 -3.63 5.92
CA LEU A 434 -29.85 -4.60 4.97
C LEU A 434 -28.32 -4.51 4.88
N ALA A 435 -27.61 -5.59 5.18
CA ALA A 435 -26.16 -5.66 4.94
C ALA A 435 -25.83 -6.52 3.71
N ILE A 436 -24.91 -6.03 2.88
CA ILE A 436 -24.54 -6.59 1.58
C ILE A 436 -23.03 -6.86 1.54
N GLY A 437 -22.63 -8.03 1.04
CA GLY A 437 -21.23 -8.35 0.74
C GLY A 437 -21.03 -9.01 -0.62
N ILE A 438 -19.78 -9.22 -1.03
CA ILE A 438 -19.45 -9.93 -2.28
C ILE A 438 -18.92 -11.32 -1.93
N PHE A 439 -19.69 -12.37 -2.23
CA PHE A 439 -19.28 -13.75 -1.94
C PHE A 439 -18.34 -14.25 -3.05
N GLU A 440 -17.07 -13.87 -2.96
CA GLU A 440 -16.07 -13.99 -4.03
C GLU A 440 -15.48 -15.40 -4.13
N GLY A 441 -16.31 -16.43 -4.31
CA GLY A 441 -15.86 -17.80 -4.55
C GLY A 441 -16.95 -18.85 -4.28
N PRO A 442 -16.71 -20.11 -4.66
CA PRO A 442 -17.72 -21.17 -4.54
C PRO A 442 -17.66 -21.91 -3.18
N THR A 443 -18.78 -22.48 -2.76
CA THR A 443 -18.89 -23.56 -1.76
C THR A 443 -19.22 -24.86 -2.48
N ALA A 444 -18.22 -25.46 -3.13
CA ALA A 444 -18.36 -26.66 -3.95
C ALA A 444 -18.16 -27.99 -3.18
N GLY A 445 -18.01 -27.92 -1.86
CA GLY A 445 -17.82 -29.09 -0.99
C GLY A 445 -16.36 -29.57 -0.88
N GLU A 446 -16.11 -30.45 0.08
CA GLU A 446 -14.75 -30.91 0.44
C GLU A 446 -14.10 -31.78 -0.63
N ASP A 447 -14.89 -32.56 -1.38
CA ASP A 447 -14.40 -33.53 -2.38
C ASP A 447 -13.55 -32.88 -3.50
N VAL A 448 -13.73 -31.59 -3.76
CA VAL A 448 -12.99 -30.82 -4.76
C VAL A 448 -11.89 -29.92 -4.16
N ASN A 449 -11.56 -30.16 -2.88
CA ASN A 449 -10.60 -29.45 -2.01
C ASN A 449 -10.94 -27.97 -1.80
N TYR A 450 -10.79 -27.48 -0.57
CA TYR A 450 -10.89 -26.06 -0.23
C TYR A 450 -9.69 -25.24 -0.74
N SER A 451 -9.77 -23.91 -0.63
CA SER A 451 -8.70 -22.99 -1.04
C SER A 451 -7.33 -23.40 -0.49
N THR A 452 -6.35 -23.60 -1.38
CA THR A 452 -5.00 -24.07 -1.02
C THR A 452 -3.88 -23.11 -1.39
N SER A 453 -4.20 -21.92 -1.89
CA SER A 453 -3.26 -20.86 -2.22
C SER A 453 -3.63 -19.53 -1.57
N ASN A 454 -2.62 -18.70 -1.41
CA ASN A 454 -2.73 -17.30 -1.03
C ASN A 454 -2.31 -16.42 -2.21
N PHE A 455 -2.54 -15.12 -2.11
CA PHE A 455 -2.11 -14.20 -3.14
C PHE A 455 -0.59 -14.06 -3.25
N ASP A 456 -0.11 -13.92 -4.49
CA ASP A 456 1.31 -13.77 -4.84
C ASP A 456 2.23 -14.91 -4.32
N ASP A 457 1.67 -16.07 -3.92
CA ASP A 457 2.43 -17.24 -3.46
C ASP A 457 3.01 -18.10 -4.60
N GLY A 458 2.61 -17.80 -5.85
CA GLY A 458 3.04 -18.49 -7.07
C GLY A 458 2.12 -19.62 -7.53
N LEU A 459 1.17 -20.04 -6.69
CA LEU A 459 0.18 -21.08 -7.02
C LEU A 459 -1.00 -20.48 -7.79
N PRO A 460 -1.66 -21.26 -8.67
CA PRO A 460 -2.95 -20.86 -9.22
C PRO A 460 -3.98 -20.63 -8.11
N LEU A 461 -4.70 -19.51 -8.21
CA LEU A 461 -5.76 -19.18 -7.29
C LEU A 461 -7.06 -19.85 -7.77
N PHE A 462 -7.41 -20.98 -7.15
CA PHE A 462 -8.69 -21.67 -7.33
C PHE A 462 -9.36 -21.80 -5.98
N LEU A 463 -10.41 -21.00 -5.78
CA LEU A 463 -11.09 -20.85 -4.51
C LEU A 463 -12.14 -21.94 -4.32
N ASN A 464 -12.33 -22.34 -3.06
CA ASN A 464 -13.46 -23.13 -2.61
C ASN A 464 -13.55 -23.10 -1.09
N TYR A 465 -14.74 -22.78 -0.59
CA TYR A 465 -14.97 -22.46 0.80
C TYR A 465 -15.67 -23.62 1.52
N PRO A 466 -15.35 -23.90 2.79
CA PRO A 466 -16.19 -24.74 3.62
C PRO A 466 -17.59 -24.15 3.74
N ASP A 467 -18.62 -25.00 3.75
CA ASP A 467 -20.01 -24.56 3.81
C ASP A 467 -20.31 -23.72 5.07
N SER A 468 -19.61 -23.98 6.18
CA SER A 468 -19.74 -23.20 7.42
C SER A 468 -19.37 -21.73 7.26
N PHE A 469 -18.67 -21.36 6.19
CA PHE A 469 -18.42 -19.95 5.87
C PHE A 469 -19.72 -19.22 5.51
N ALA A 470 -20.60 -19.83 4.72
CA ALA A 470 -21.90 -19.21 4.39
C ALA A 470 -22.75 -18.97 5.65
N TRP A 471 -22.73 -19.92 6.60
CA TRP A 471 -23.36 -19.75 7.91
C TRP A 471 -22.74 -18.61 8.71
N SER A 472 -21.41 -18.49 8.74
CA SER A 472 -20.72 -17.42 9.45
C SER A 472 -21.01 -16.05 8.83
N VAL A 473 -21.09 -15.97 7.50
CA VAL A 473 -21.52 -14.76 6.78
C VAL A 473 -22.95 -14.38 7.19
N LYS A 474 -23.90 -15.33 7.20
CA LYS A 474 -25.27 -15.02 7.63
C LYS A 474 -25.35 -14.61 9.10
N ASN A 475 -24.63 -15.31 9.98
CA ASN A 475 -24.60 -15.03 11.42
C ASN A 475 -23.95 -13.67 11.74
N SER A 476 -23.07 -13.18 10.86
CA SER A 476 -22.44 -11.86 11.03
C SER A 476 -23.42 -10.69 10.88
N GLY A 477 -24.62 -10.93 10.34
CA GLY A 477 -25.60 -9.90 10.02
C GLY A 477 -25.66 -9.54 8.53
N ILE A 478 -24.83 -10.13 7.66
CA ILE A 478 -24.96 -9.97 6.21
C ILE A 478 -26.23 -10.69 5.74
N ASP A 479 -27.05 -9.99 4.96
CA ASP A 479 -28.35 -10.45 4.50
C ASP A 479 -28.37 -10.85 3.03
N LEU A 480 -27.60 -10.14 2.22
CA LEU A 480 -27.53 -10.30 0.77
C LEU A 480 -26.07 -10.42 0.32
N VAL A 481 -25.79 -11.33 -0.61
CA VAL A 481 -24.50 -11.40 -1.28
C VAL A 481 -24.61 -11.36 -2.79
N SER A 482 -23.64 -10.70 -3.44
CA SER A 482 -23.41 -10.89 -4.87
C SER A 482 -22.53 -12.10 -5.11
N THR A 483 -22.91 -12.97 -6.04
CA THR A 483 -22.07 -14.05 -6.57
C THR A 483 -21.51 -13.73 -7.96
N ALA A 484 -21.84 -12.57 -8.54
CA ALA A 484 -21.25 -12.11 -9.80
C ALA A 484 -19.82 -11.60 -9.55
N ASN A 485 -18.84 -12.47 -9.67
CA ASN A 485 -17.42 -12.15 -9.51
C ASN A 485 -16.53 -13.02 -10.40
N ASN A 486 -15.23 -12.73 -10.41
CA ASN A 486 -14.27 -13.46 -11.22
C ASN A 486 -14.01 -14.90 -10.73
N HIS A 487 -14.21 -15.22 -9.46
CA HIS A 487 -13.98 -16.54 -8.87
C HIS A 487 -15.20 -17.48 -8.90
N LEU A 488 -16.34 -17.02 -9.44
CA LEU A 488 -17.59 -17.78 -9.55
C LEU A 488 -17.40 -19.21 -10.07
N LEU A 489 -16.65 -19.39 -11.17
CA LEU A 489 -16.50 -20.67 -11.86
C LEU A 489 -15.21 -21.43 -11.51
N ASP A 490 -14.54 -21.10 -10.40
CA ASP A 490 -13.30 -21.78 -9.98
C ASP A 490 -13.48 -23.30 -9.78
N LYS A 491 -14.72 -23.74 -9.51
CA LYS A 491 -15.13 -25.15 -9.42
C LYS A 491 -16.17 -25.57 -10.48
N GLY A 492 -16.25 -24.80 -11.57
CA GLY A 492 -17.17 -25.05 -12.69
C GLY A 492 -18.65 -24.81 -12.35
N GLU A 493 -19.53 -25.07 -13.32
CA GLU A 493 -20.98 -24.83 -13.17
C GLU A 493 -21.59 -25.60 -12.01
N GLU A 494 -21.19 -26.85 -11.77
CA GLU A 494 -21.66 -27.65 -10.64
C GLU A 494 -21.32 -26.99 -9.29
N GLY A 495 -20.13 -26.38 -9.19
CA GLY A 495 -19.73 -25.59 -8.03
C GLY A 495 -20.62 -24.36 -7.83
N VAL A 496 -21.00 -23.68 -8.90
CA VAL A 496 -21.95 -22.56 -8.84
C VAL A 496 -23.31 -23.03 -8.33
N MET A 497 -23.89 -24.08 -8.93
CA MET A 497 -25.21 -24.58 -8.53
C MET A 497 -25.24 -24.96 -7.06
N ARG A 498 -24.21 -25.69 -6.61
CA ARG A 498 -24.09 -26.08 -5.20
C ARG A 498 -23.94 -24.86 -4.29
N THR A 499 -23.19 -23.85 -4.72
CA THR A 499 -23.05 -22.61 -3.95
C THR A 499 -24.41 -21.95 -3.74
N LEU A 500 -25.21 -21.81 -4.80
CA LEU A 500 -26.57 -21.26 -4.70
C LEU A 500 -27.47 -22.12 -3.79
N ASP A 501 -27.35 -23.45 -3.85
CA ASP A 501 -28.11 -24.35 -2.96
C ASP A 501 -27.75 -24.16 -1.48
N ILE A 502 -26.47 -23.97 -1.18
CA ILE A 502 -26.01 -23.67 0.20
C ILE A 502 -26.49 -22.29 0.65
N LEU A 503 -26.39 -21.26 -0.20
CA LEU A 503 -26.86 -19.92 0.16
C LEU A 503 -28.37 -19.93 0.46
N ASP A 504 -29.16 -20.64 -0.33
CA ASP A 504 -30.60 -20.85 -0.09
C ASP A 504 -30.87 -21.64 1.19
N GLU A 505 -30.09 -22.69 1.49
CA GLU A 505 -30.20 -23.49 2.72
C GLU A 505 -29.95 -22.66 3.98
N VAL A 506 -28.93 -21.79 3.95
CA VAL A 506 -28.60 -20.88 5.06
C VAL A 506 -29.62 -19.74 5.19
N GLY A 507 -30.36 -19.44 4.13
CA GLY A 507 -31.28 -18.29 4.07
C GLY A 507 -30.54 -16.96 3.85
N LEU A 508 -29.41 -17.00 3.14
CA LEU A 508 -28.68 -15.82 2.69
C LEU A 508 -29.21 -15.43 1.29
N LEU A 509 -29.73 -14.20 1.15
CA LEU A 509 -30.19 -13.73 -0.15
C LEU A 509 -29.01 -13.64 -1.11
N HIS A 510 -29.21 -13.95 -2.38
CA HIS A 510 -28.15 -13.86 -3.38
C HIS A 510 -28.65 -13.32 -4.71
N VAL A 511 -27.73 -12.69 -5.45
CA VAL A 511 -27.95 -12.15 -6.79
C VAL A 511 -26.67 -12.26 -7.61
N GLY A 512 -26.80 -12.34 -8.94
CA GLY A 512 -25.65 -12.30 -9.86
C GLY A 512 -25.22 -13.64 -10.42
N SER A 513 -25.76 -14.76 -9.92
CA SER A 513 -25.68 -16.05 -10.61
C SER A 513 -26.99 -16.81 -10.51
N TYR A 514 -27.29 -17.62 -11.53
CA TYR A 514 -28.60 -18.26 -11.65
C TYR A 514 -28.48 -19.67 -12.21
N ARG A 515 -29.36 -20.57 -11.75
CA ARG A 515 -29.41 -21.97 -12.20
C ARG A 515 -30.02 -22.09 -13.60
N ASN A 516 -30.88 -21.14 -13.97
CA ASN A 516 -31.57 -21.14 -15.26
C ASN A 516 -32.14 -19.76 -15.62
N ALA A 517 -32.71 -19.65 -16.83
CA ALA A 517 -33.26 -18.42 -17.38
C ALA A 517 -34.49 -17.88 -16.62
N GLU A 518 -35.27 -18.75 -15.99
CA GLU A 518 -36.45 -18.35 -15.20
C GLU A 518 -36.01 -17.65 -13.91
N GLU A 519 -35.04 -18.24 -13.21
CA GLU A 519 -34.41 -17.64 -12.02
C GLU A 519 -33.72 -16.32 -12.36
N ARG A 520 -32.95 -16.26 -13.46
CA ARG A 520 -32.35 -15.00 -13.97
C ARG A 520 -33.40 -13.93 -14.27
N GLY A 521 -34.57 -14.33 -14.79
CA GLY A 521 -35.65 -13.40 -15.12
C GLY A 521 -36.44 -12.88 -13.91
N ASN A 522 -36.26 -13.50 -12.74
CA ASN A 522 -36.92 -13.13 -11.50
C ASN A 522 -36.04 -12.15 -10.70
N ASN A 523 -36.14 -10.87 -11.02
CA ASN A 523 -35.34 -9.83 -10.37
C ASN A 523 -35.57 -9.81 -8.85
N LEU A 524 -34.47 -9.80 -8.08
CA LEU A 524 -34.52 -9.68 -6.63
C LEU A 524 -34.97 -8.26 -6.23
N ILE A 525 -36.09 -8.17 -5.52
CA ILE A 525 -36.63 -6.93 -4.97
C ILE A 525 -36.94 -7.14 -3.49
N VAL A 526 -36.36 -6.33 -2.63
CA VAL A 526 -36.60 -6.34 -1.18
C VAL A 526 -37.39 -5.08 -0.81
N GLU A 527 -38.37 -5.21 0.08
CA GLU A 527 -39.14 -4.07 0.60
C GLU A 527 -38.75 -3.81 2.06
N ILE A 528 -38.19 -2.63 2.31
CA ILE A 528 -37.66 -2.22 3.62
C ILE A 528 -38.31 -0.89 3.99
N ARG A 529 -39.01 -0.85 5.12
CA ARG A 529 -39.73 0.35 5.62
C ARG A 529 -40.59 1.05 4.55
N GLY A 530 -41.17 0.27 3.62
CA GLY A 530 -42.01 0.77 2.52
C GLY A 530 -41.27 1.24 1.26
N VAL A 531 -39.94 1.09 1.22
CA VAL A 531 -39.10 1.35 0.04
C VAL A 531 -38.83 0.02 -0.67
N ARG A 532 -39.13 -0.06 -1.97
CA ARG A 532 -38.86 -1.24 -2.80
C ARG A 532 -37.53 -1.10 -3.52
N ILE A 533 -36.58 -1.97 -3.21
CA ILE A 533 -35.19 -1.90 -3.65
C ILE A 533 -34.89 -3.10 -4.55
N ALA A 534 -34.55 -2.84 -5.82
CA ALA A 534 -34.15 -3.87 -6.77
C ALA A 534 -32.63 -3.98 -6.86
N PHE A 535 -32.13 -5.20 -7.06
CA PHE A 535 -30.69 -5.47 -7.16
C PHE A 535 -30.34 -6.05 -8.53
N LEU A 536 -29.34 -5.47 -9.19
CA LEU A 536 -28.73 -5.98 -10.42
C LEU A 536 -27.23 -6.19 -10.19
N ALA A 537 -26.73 -7.39 -10.47
CA ALA A 537 -25.32 -7.71 -10.27
C ALA A 537 -24.65 -8.11 -11.58
N TYR A 538 -23.40 -7.66 -11.75
CA TYR A 538 -22.62 -7.88 -12.95
C TYR A 538 -21.15 -8.16 -12.60
N THR A 539 -20.44 -8.93 -13.43
CA THR A 539 -19.00 -9.16 -13.29
C THR A 539 -18.25 -8.83 -14.57
N TYR A 540 -17.00 -8.37 -14.50
CA TYR A 540 -16.17 -8.25 -15.70
C TYR A 540 -15.86 -9.61 -16.37
N GLY A 541 -16.10 -10.73 -15.67
CA GLY A 541 -15.96 -12.09 -16.20
C GLY A 541 -15.77 -13.14 -15.12
N SER A 542 -15.28 -14.33 -15.49
CA SER A 542 -14.76 -15.34 -14.55
C SER A 542 -13.44 -15.91 -15.03
N ASN A 543 -12.54 -16.19 -14.09
CA ASN A 543 -11.19 -16.67 -14.34
C ASN A 543 -11.22 -17.95 -15.19
N GLY A 544 -10.57 -17.92 -16.35
CA GLY A 544 -10.50 -19.06 -17.26
C GLY A 544 -11.67 -19.22 -18.24
N TYR A 545 -12.65 -18.30 -18.25
CA TYR A 545 -13.80 -18.31 -19.16
C TYR A 545 -13.82 -17.06 -20.06
N SER A 546 -14.21 -17.22 -21.33
CA SER A 546 -14.32 -16.12 -22.29
C SER A 546 -15.70 -15.45 -22.25
N GLU A 547 -15.80 -14.25 -22.79
CA GLU A 547 -17.07 -13.52 -22.93
C GLU A 547 -18.08 -14.31 -23.77
N GLU A 548 -17.62 -15.03 -24.80
CA GLU A 548 -18.46 -15.87 -25.65
C GLU A 548 -19.17 -16.98 -24.88
N TYR A 549 -18.54 -17.51 -23.83
CA TYR A 549 -19.16 -18.50 -22.96
C TYR A 549 -20.39 -17.91 -22.26
N PHE A 550 -20.27 -16.72 -21.69
CA PHE A 550 -21.39 -16.05 -21.01
C PHE A 550 -22.42 -15.48 -21.97
N LEU A 551 -22.05 -15.13 -23.21
CA LEU A 551 -23.01 -14.57 -24.16
C LEU A 551 -23.79 -15.65 -24.91
N TRP A 552 -23.16 -16.78 -25.22
CA TRP A 552 -23.71 -17.77 -26.16
C TRP A 552 -23.69 -19.21 -25.63
N GLY A 553 -22.74 -19.54 -24.74
CA GLY A 553 -22.63 -20.88 -24.15
C GLY A 553 -23.66 -21.10 -23.04
N ASN A 554 -23.61 -20.26 -22.02
CA ASN A 554 -24.54 -20.26 -20.89
C ASN A 554 -24.95 -18.84 -20.50
N PRO A 555 -25.81 -18.17 -21.31
CA PRO A 555 -26.27 -16.81 -21.04
C PRO A 555 -27.23 -16.69 -19.86
N SER A 556 -27.60 -17.78 -19.19
CA SER A 556 -28.42 -17.67 -17.99
C SER A 556 -27.58 -17.63 -16.72
N LEU A 557 -26.32 -18.07 -16.76
CA LEU A 557 -25.50 -18.26 -15.57
C LEU A 557 -25.19 -16.97 -14.82
N THR A 558 -24.77 -15.90 -15.50
CA THR A 558 -24.45 -14.59 -14.91
C THR A 558 -24.49 -13.49 -15.98
N SER A 559 -24.43 -12.22 -15.56
CA SER A 559 -24.36 -11.06 -16.44
C SER A 559 -22.94 -10.49 -16.42
N ILE A 560 -22.33 -10.33 -17.60
CA ILE A 560 -20.97 -9.82 -17.73
C ILE A 560 -20.90 -8.35 -18.15
N LEU A 561 -19.81 -7.68 -17.83
CA LEU A 561 -19.37 -6.39 -18.35
C LEU A 561 -18.13 -6.58 -19.22
N VAL A 562 -17.97 -5.75 -20.25
CA VAL A 562 -16.81 -5.82 -21.14
C VAL A 562 -16.24 -4.43 -21.39
N SER A 563 -14.92 -4.34 -21.61
CA SER A 563 -14.24 -3.08 -21.91
C SER A 563 -14.91 -2.34 -23.07
N PRO A 564 -14.97 -0.99 -23.08
CA PRO A 564 -15.52 -0.22 -24.21
C PRO A 564 -14.85 -0.51 -25.56
N ALA A 565 -13.62 -1.03 -25.55
CA ALA A 565 -12.89 -1.45 -26.75
C ALA A 565 -13.22 -2.88 -27.20
N ASN A 566 -13.97 -3.66 -26.42
CA ASN A 566 -14.36 -5.02 -26.73
C ASN A 566 -15.40 -5.04 -27.87
N GLN A 567 -15.29 -6.01 -28.78
CA GLN A 567 -16.20 -6.16 -29.91
C GLN A 567 -17.66 -6.40 -29.52
N TYR A 568 -17.93 -6.93 -28.32
CA TYR A 568 -19.28 -7.23 -27.82
C TYR A 568 -19.86 -6.10 -26.95
N PHE A 569 -19.20 -4.94 -26.86
CA PHE A 569 -19.60 -3.88 -25.94
C PHE A 569 -21.02 -3.37 -26.19
N GLN A 570 -21.44 -3.25 -27.45
CA GLN A 570 -22.80 -2.76 -27.77
C GLN A 570 -23.88 -3.79 -27.41
N GLU A 571 -23.61 -5.08 -27.64
CA GLU A 571 -24.49 -6.18 -27.27
C GLU A 571 -24.65 -6.28 -25.74
N VAL A 572 -23.52 -6.22 -25.01
CA VAL A 572 -23.52 -6.24 -23.54
C VAL A 572 -24.24 -5.01 -22.99
N LYS A 573 -23.95 -3.82 -23.51
CA LYS A 573 -24.65 -2.58 -23.13
C LYS A 573 -26.16 -2.69 -23.38
N ALA A 574 -26.59 -3.25 -24.52
CA ALA A 574 -28.01 -3.44 -24.81
C ALA A 574 -28.67 -4.43 -23.82
N SER A 575 -27.96 -5.49 -23.41
CA SER A 575 -28.43 -6.41 -22.37
C SER A 575 -28.63 -5.71 -21.04
N VAL A 576 -27.63 -4.95 -20.57
CA VAL A 576 -27.73 -4.15 -19.33
C VAL A 576 -28.94 -3.22 -19.40
N LEU A 577 -29.10 -2.45 -20.48
CA LEU A 577 -30.25 -1.55 -20.64
C LEU A 577 -31.59 -2.31 -20.65
N SER A 578 -31.62 -3.55 -21.16
CA SER A 578 -32.82 -4.38 -21.11
C SER A 578 -33.22 -4.74 -19.68
N ASP A 579 -32.25 -5.07 -18.82
CA ASP A 579 -32.49 -5.41 -17.41
C ASP A 579 -33.13 -4.22 -16.66
N PHE A 580 -32.62 -3.00 -16.87
CA PHE A 580 -33.24 -1.77 -16.33
C PHE A 580 -34.64 -1.52 -16.89
N ASN A 581 -34.83 -1.70 -18.19
CA ASN A 581 -36.14 -1.51 -18.82
C ASN A 581 -37.17 -2.53 -18.30
N GLN A 582 -36.75 -3.75 -17.98
CA GLN A 582 -37.61 -4.76 -17.38
C GLN A 582 -38.11 -4.31 -16.00
N LEU A 583 -37.21 -3.82 -15.13
CA LEU A 583 -37.58 -3.29 -13.81
C LEU A 583 -38.53 -2.09 -13.92
N LYS A 584 -38.22 -1.13 -14.80
CA LYS A 584 -39.06 0.06 -15.02
C LYS A 584 -40.41 -0.26 -15.64
N GLY A 585 -40.49 -1.34 -16.43
CA GLY A 585 -41.71 -1.80 -17.10
C GLY A 585 -42.64 -2.63 -16.21
N MET A 586 -42.26 -2.96 -14.97
CA MET A 586 -43.12 -3.69 -14.03
C MET A 586 -44.38 -2.89 -13.69
N SER A 587 -45.48 -3.58 -13.39
CA SER A 587 -46.73 -2.93 -12.96
C SER A 587 -46.56 -2.14 -11.66
N ASN A 588 -45.61 -2.56 -10.83
CA ASN A 588 -45.14 -1.86 -9.66
C ASN A 588 -43.60 -1.81 -9.74
N PRO A 589 -43.00 -0.77 -10.37
CA PRO A 589 -41.55 -0.66 -10.51
C PRO A 589 -40.87 -0.41 -9.15
N PRO A 590 -39.59 -0.79 -8.98
CA PRO A 590 -38.86 -0.48 -7.76
C PRO A 590 -38.67 1.03 -7.57
N ASP A 591 -38.52 1.44 -6.31
CA ASP A 591 -38.27 2.82 -5.91
C ASP A 591 -36.79 3.20 -6.02
N ILE A 592 -35.93 2.22 -5.69
CA ILE A 592 -34.47 2.30 -5.72
C ILE A 592 -33.92 1.14 -6.55
N ILE A 593 -32.99 1.40 -7.47
CA ILE A 593 -32.23 0.37 -8.18
C ILE A 593 -30.77 0.42 -7.72
N VAL A 594 -30.32 -0.68 -7.10
CA VAL A 594 -28.93 -0.90 -6.67
C VAL A 594 -28.21 -1.78 -7.68
N VAL A 595 -27.03 -1.35 -8.12
CA VAL A 595 -26.16 -2.11 -9.01
C VAL A 595 -24.93 -2.58 -8.26
N LEU A 596 -24.58 -3.87 -8.38
CA LEU A 596 -23.43 -4.52 -7.76
C LEU A 596 -22.45 -4.99 -8.85
N PRO A 597 -21.64 -4.09 -9.45
CA PRO A 597 -20.67 -4.47 -10.45
C PRO A 597 -19.34 -4.90 -9.80
N HIS A 598 -18.82 -6.05 -10.18
CA HIS A 598 -17.48 -6.50 -9.81
C HIS A 598 -16.52 -6.15 -10.96
N MET A 599 -15.78 -5.04 -10.84
CA MET A 599 -15.01 -4.44 -11.93
C MET A 599 -13.90 -3.48 -11.47
N GLY A 600 -12.88 -3.28 -12.31
CA GLY A 600 -11.84 -2.27 -12.13
C GLY A 600 -10.44 -2.85 -12.08
N THR A 601 -9.44 -1.99 -11.92
CA THR A 601 -8.03 -2.38 -11.85
C THR A 601 -7.63 -2.70 -10.41
N GLN A 602 -7.22 -3.94 -10.16
CA GLN A 602 -6.77 -4.39 -8.84
C GLN A 602 -5.61 -3.56 -8.26
N PHE A 603 -5.65 -3.37 -6.94
CA PHE A 603 -4.71 -2.64 -6.09
C PHE A 603 -4.56 -1.16 -6.46
N SER A 604 -5.65 -0.53 -6.90
CA SER A 604 -5.69 0.88 -7.28
C SER A 604 -6.67 1.67 -6.41
N HIS A 605 -6.17 2.73 -5.78
CA HIS A 605 -6.99 3.69 -5.02
C HIS A 605 -7.71 4.73 -5.90
N THR A 606 -7.56 4.64 -7.21
CA THR A 606 -8.26 5.48 -8.19
C THR A 606 -9.05 4.62 -9.15
N THR A 607 -10.20 5.12 -9.60
CA THR A 607 -11.01 4.51 -10.65
C THR A 607 -10.25 4.44 -11.97
N ASP A 608 -10.62 3.48 -12.82
CA ASP A 608 -10.16 3.41 -14.20
C ASP A 608 -11.29 3.75 -15.20
N ALA A 609 -10.91 3.93 -16.47
CA ALA A 609 -11.86 4.27 -17.53
C ALA A 609 -12.95 3.19 -17.76
N PHE A 610 -12.69 1.93 -17.36
CA PHE A 610 -13.67 0.86 -17.48
C PHE A 610 -14.77 1.02 -16.42
N GLN A 611 -14.39 1.31 -15.18
CA GLN A 611 -15.32 1.64 -14.10
C GLN A 611 -16.13 2.90 -14.44
N GLU A 612 -15.45 3.99 -14.81
CA GLU A 612 -16.09 5.27 -15.15
C GLU A 612 -17.15 5.12 -16.25
N THR A 613 -16.84 4.37 -17.31
CA THR A 613 -17.76 4.17 -18.43
C THR A 613 -19.01 3.37 -18.01
N TRP A 614 -18.83 2.30 -17.25
CA TRP A 614 -19.97 1.48 -16.81
C TRP A 614 -20.81 2.18 -15.75
N ASN A 615 -20.18 2.90 -14.82
CA ASN A 615 -20.87 3.76 -13.86
C ASN A 615 -21.77 4.78 -14.57
N GLU A 616 -21.24 5.48 -15.58
CA GLU A 616 -22.04 6.42 -16.39
C GLU A 616 -23.23 5.72 -17.09
N ILE A 617 -23.03 4.51 -17.62
CA ILE A 617 -24.10 3.74 -18.26
C ILE A 617 -25.19 3.36 -17.26
N PHE A 618 -24.82 2.89 -16.06
CA PHE A 618 -25.77 2.49 -15.02
C PHE A 618 -26.58 3.68 -14.51
N ILE A 619 -25.93 4.82 -14.22
CA ILE A 619 -26.61 6.05 -13.79
C ILE A 619 -27.59 6.52 -14.87
N ASN A 620 -27.16 6.59 -16.14
CA ASN A 620 -28.04 6.96 -17.25
C ASN A 620 -29.17 5.94 -17.48
N ALA A 621 -28.96 4.68 -17.11
CA ALA A 621 -29.99 3.64 -17.14
C ALA A 621 -30.96 3.76 -15.96
N GLY A 622 -30.71 4.62 -14.97
CA GLY A 622 -31.55 4.89 -13.81
C GLY A 622 -31.16 4.11 -12.55
N ALA A 623 -29.87 3.77 -12.39
CA ALA A 623 -29.35 3.30 -11.11
C ALA A 623 -29.33 4.45 -10.10
N ASP A 624 -29.79 4.18 -8.88
CA ASP A 624 -29.74 5.14 -7.77
C ASP A 624 -28.50 4.93 -6.91
N ILE A 625 -28.05 3.68 -6.79
CA ILE A 625 -26.91 3.28 -5.97
C ILE A 625 -26.06 2.31 -6.79
N ILE A 626 -24.75 2.56 -6.86
CA ILE A 626 -23.76 1.62 -7.39
C ILE A 626 -22.85 1.21 -6.23
N LEU A 627 -22.80 -0.08 -5.93
CA LEU A 627 -21.97 -0.70 -4.91
C LEU A 627 -20.95 -1.61 -5.62
N CYS A 628 -19.85 -0.99 -6.07
CA CYS A 628 -18.80 -1.65 -6.84
C CYS A 628 -17.73 -2.25 -5.91
N ASP A 629 -17.07 -3.32 -6.38
CA ASP A 629 -15.94 -3.97 -5.70
C ASP A 629 -14.99 -4.61 -6.71
N HIS A 630 -14.09 -5.56 -6.32
CA HIS A 630 -13.03 -6.25 -7.10
C HIS A 630 -11.60 -5.70 -6.92
N VAL A 631 -11.45 -4.39 -6.76
CA VAL A 631 -10.10 -3.78 -6.90
C VAL A 631 -9.20 -4.05 -5.70
N HIS A 632 -9.66 -4.70 -4.64
CA HIS A 632 -8.86 -5.03 -3.45
C HIS A 632 -8.17 -3.81 -2.79
N ALA A 633 -8.77 -2.63 -2.93
CA ALA A 633 -8.28 -1.36 -2.41
C ALA A 633 -9.45 -0.38 -2.26
N VAL A 634 -9.46 0.45 -1.22
CA VAL A 634 -10.46 1.52 -1.11
C VAL A 634 -10.40 2.47 -2.31
N GLN A 635 -11.56 2.90 -2.80
CA GLN A 635 -11.73 3.86 -3.89
C GLN A 635 -12.76 4.94 -3.53
N PRO A 636 -12.76 6.09 -4.24
CA PRO A 636 -13.62 7.23 -3.90
C PRO A 636 -15.12 6.91 -3.91
N ILE A 637 -15.87 7.62 -3.08
CA ILE A 637 -17.33 7.67 -3.13
C ILE A 637 -17.76 8.97 -3.83
N GLU A 638 -18.68 8.85 -4.79
CA GLU A 638 -19.07 9.95 -5.67
C GLU A 638 -20.59 10.14 -5.69
N PHE A 639 -21.03 11.38 -5.47
CA PHE A 639 -22.41 11.79 -5.70
C PHE A 639 -22.59 12.28 -7.14
N THR A 640 -23.69 11.90 -7.77
CA THR A 640 -24.05 12.28 -9.14
C THR A 640 -25.55 12.56 -9.27
N ILE A 641 -26.00 13.03 -10.43
CA ILE A 641 -27.41 13.31 -10.73
C ILE A 641 -27.96 12.20 -11.62
N VAL A 642 -29.02 11.53 -11.18
CA VAL A 642 -29.70 10.44 -11.90
C VAL A 642 -30.81 10.97 -12.81
N ASP A 643 -31.49 12.05 -12.39
CA ASP A 643 -32.55 12.72 -13.16
C ASP A 643 -32.42 14.23 -12.99
N GLU A 644 -31.86 14.92 -14.00
CA GLU A 644 -31.70 16.38 -14.01
C GLU A 644 -33.05 17.11 -13.87
N GLY A 645 -34.16 16.52 -14.33
CA GLY A 645 -35.48 17.14 -14.24
C GLY A 645 -36.11 17.07 -12.85
N LYS A 646 -35.59 16.21 -11.97
CA LYS A 646 -36.08 16.01 -10.59
C LYS A 646 -35.01 16.28 -9.53
N GLU A 647 -33.80 16.64 -9.93
CA GLU A 647 -32.63 16.79 -9.04
C GLU A 647 -32.38 15.54 -8.16
N LYS A 648 -32.72 14.35 -8.67
CA LYS A 648 -32.54 13.09 -7.92
C LYS A 648 -31.05 12.73 -7.89
N GLN A 649 -30.52 12.51 -6.69
CA GLN A 649 -29.13 12.14 -6.49
C GLN A 649 -28.91 10.63 -6.58
N GLY A 650 -27.79 10.25 -7.19
CA GLY A 650 -27.26 8.89 -7.19
C GLY A 650 -25.92 8.85 -6.48
N ILE A 651 -25.57 7.68 -5.96
CA ILE A 651 -24.32 7.46 -5.23
C ILE A 651 -23.55 6.30 -5.84
N ILE A 652 -22.24 6.49 -5.98
CA ILE A 652 -21.31 5.51 -6.50
C ILE A 652 -20.29 5.21 -5.41
N VAL A 653 -20.33 4.00 -4.88
CA VAL A 653 -19.29 3.44 -4.02
C VAL A 653 -18.40 2.61 -4.91
N ASN A 654 -17.23 3.13 -5.29
CA ASN A 654 -16.38 2.46 -6.29
C ASN A 654 -15.69 1.20 -5.75
N CYS A 655 -15.23 1.21 -4.48
CA CYS A 655 -14.79 0.02 -3.75
C CYS A 655 -14.55 0.37 -2.27
N PRO A 656 -15.15 -0.36 -1.31
CA PRO A 656 -14.86 -0.21 0.11
C PRO A 656 -13.57 -0.94 0.55
N GLY A 657 -12.85 -1.61 -0.36
CA GLY A 657 -11.71 -2.46 -0.07
C GLY A 657 -12.11 -3.85 0.43
N ASN A 658 -11.11 -4.73 0.60
CA ASN A 658 -11.37 -6.13 0.96
C ASN A 658 -11.85 -6.29 2.40
N PHE A 659 -12.94 -7.04 2.61
CA PHE A 659 -13.49 -7.21 3.95
C PHE A 659 -12.96 -8.46 4.66
N VAL A 660 -13.30 -9.65 4.16
CA VAL A 660 -12.74 -10.91 4.68
C VAL A 660 -11.62 -11.33 3.75
N ASN A 661 -10.37 -11.13 4.17
CA ASN A 661 -9.23 -11.40 3.32
C ASN A 661 -7.91 -11.58 4.09
N SER A 662 -6.87 -12.06 3.40
CA SER A 662 -5.49 -12.12 3.93
C SER A 662 -4.49 -11.25 3.14
N TYR A 663 -4.96 -10.35 2.26
CA TYR A 663 -4.14 -9.42 1.51
C TYR A 663 -3.73 -8.24 2.40
N VAL A 664 -2.46 -8.18 2.81
CA VAL A 664 -1.93 -7.02 3.57
C VAL A 664 -0.96 -6.17 2.76
N GLU A 665 -0.45 -6.69 1.64
CA GLU A 665 0.41 -5.93 0.75
C GLU A 665 -0.39 -4.95 -0.11
N LYS A 666 0.28 -3.91 -0.63
CA LYS A 666 -0.33 -2.88 -1.50
C LYS A 666 -1.57 -2.20 -0.88
N ASN A 667 -1.60 -2.08 0.45
CA ASN A 667 -2.73 -1.54 1.22
C ASN A 667 -4.03 -2.36 1.14
N GLY A 668 -3.96 -3.66 0.84
CA GLY A 668 -5.15 -4.54 0.89
C GLY A 668 -5.76 -4.71 2.29
N ASP A 669 -5.04 -4.29 3.33
CA ASP A 669 -5.48 -4.25 4.72
C ASP A 669 -6.31 -3.01 5.07
N ALA A 670 -6.39 -2.03 4.17
CA ALA A 670 -7.26 -0.87 4.27
C ALA A 670 -8.64 -1.19 3.68
N THR A 671 -9.67 -1.14 4.51
CA THR A 671 -11.06 -1.40 4.12
C THR A 671 -12.02 -0.50 4.91
N SER A 672 -13.30 -0.56 4.59
CA SER A 672 -14.37 0.11 5.31
C SER A 672 -15.67 -0.67 5.23
N ILE A 673 -16.56 -0.40 6.19
CA ILE A 673 -17.99 -0.62 6.02
C ILE A 673 -18.58 0.68 5.49
N VAL A 674 -19.36 0.62 4.43
CA VAL A 674 -20.03 1.77 3.82
C VAL A 674 -21.53 1.64 4.00
N GLU A 675 -22.17 2.63 4.62
CA GLU A 675 -23.60 2.66 4.89
C GLU A 675 -24.28 3.71 4.02
N VAL A 676 -25.20 3.31 3.14
CA VAL A 676 -26.01 4.25 2.36
C VAL A 676 -27.30 4.53 3.12
N TYR A 677 -27.59 5.81 3.36
CA TYR A 677 -28.80 6.26 4.05
C TYR A 677 -29.83 6.75 3.04
N ILE A 678 -31.05 6.21 3.08
CA ILE A 678 -32.13 6.48 2.13
C ILE A 678 -33.33 7.04 2.89
N ASP A 679 -33.89 8.15 2.42
CA ASP A 679 -35.13 8.70 2.95
C ASP A 679 -36.31 7.79 2.53
N PRO A 680 -37.06 7.18 3.48
CA PRO A 680 -38.15 6.27 3.15
C PRO A 680 -39.38 6.95 2.54
N HIS A 681 -39.53 8.26 2.72
CA HIS A 681 -40.66 9.04 2.23
C HIS A 681 -40.38 9.60 0.83
N ARG A 682 -39.20 10.19 0.64
CA ARG A 682 -38.76 10.76 -0.65
C ARG A 682 -38.24 9.68 -1.60
N LYS A 683 -37.74 8.56 -1.06
CA LYS A 683 -37.12 7.46 -1.81
C LYS A 683 -35.87 7.95 -2.55
N GLU A 684 -35.02 8.67 -1.83
CA GLU A 684 -33.81 9.33 -2.32
C GLU A 684 -32.67 9.11 -1.34
N VAL A 685 -31.43 9.05 -1.85
CA VAL A 685 -30.22 8.93 -1.03
C VAL A 685 -29.99 10.25 -0.28
N ILE A 686 -29.74 10.16 1.03
CA ILE A 686 -29.44 11.30 1.90
C ILE A 686 -27.93 11.56 1.94
N CYS A 687 -27.18 10.53 2.37
CA CYS A 687 -25.73 10.60 2.54
C CYS A 687 -25.14 9.18 2.65
N VAL A 688 -23.84 9.12 2.87
CA VAL A 688 -23.11 7.87 3.15
C VAL A 688 -22.39 7.95 4.48
N GLY A 689 -22.53 6.92 5.32
CA GLY A 689 -21.69 6.66 6.47
C GLY A 689 -20.50 5.77 6.08
N VAL A 690 -19.32 6.05 6.61
CA VAL A 690 -18.11 5.25 6.38
C VAL A 690 -17.51 4.88 7.74
N ILE A 691 -17.26 3.59 7.95
CA ILE A 691 -16.55 3.07 9.13
C ILE A 691 -15.20 2.53 8.64
N PRO A 692 -14.09 3.24 8.86
CA PRO A 692 -12.75 2.76 8.51
C PRO A 692 -12.38 1.52 9.31
N MET A 693 -11.87 0.52 8.60
CA MET A 693 -11.52 -0.79 9.15
C MET A 693 -10.07 -1.12 8.80
N TYR A 694 -9.36 -1.72 9.76
CA TYR A 694 -8.03 -2.28 9.59
C TYR A 694 -8.12 -3.82 9.60
N THR A 695 -7.66 -4.47 8.52
CA THR A 695 -7.56 -5.92 8.49
C THR A 695 -6.33 -6.37 9.27
N GLN A 696 -6.53 -6.87 10.47
CA GLN A 696 -5.44 -7.38 11.31
C GLN A 696 -5.11 -8.83 10.92
N ALA A 697 -3.80 -9.11 10.84
CA ALA A 697 -3.24 -10.45 10.63
C ALA A 697 -2.54 -10.95 11.92
N PRO A 698 -3.29 -11.39 12.96
CA PRO A 698 -2.67 -11.84 14.20
C PRO A 698 -1.85 -13.11 13.99
N ALA A 699 -0.76 -13.27 14.76
CA ALA A 699 0.16 -14.40 14.63
C ALA A 699 -0.49 -15.77 14.94
N ASN A 700 -1.49 -15.82 15.83
CA ASN A 700 -2.15 -17.03 16.31
C ASN A 700 -3.69 -16.95 16.23
N GLY A 701 -4.24 -16.26 15.23
CA GLY A 701 -5.69 -16.10 15.09
C GLY A 701 -6.12 -15.89 13.64
N ASN A 702 -7.44 -15.93 13.42
CA ASN A 702 -8.03 -15.59 12.13
C ASN A 702 -7.81 -14.12 11.78
N TYR A 703 -7.77 -13.83 10.49
CA TYR A 703 -7.80 -12.46 9.98
C TYR A 703 -9.13 -11.82 10.40
N ARG A 704 -9.09 -10.57 10.83
CA ARG A 704 -10.28 -9.87 11.30
C ARG A 704 -10.24 -8.41 10.88
N ALA A 705 -11.36 -7.92 10.37
CA ALA A 705 -11.55 -6.50 10.09
C ALA A 705 -11.90 -5.80 11.40
N LEU A 706 -11.05 -4.87 11.84
CA LEU A 706 -11.20 -4.15 13.09
C LEU A 706 -11.58 -2.68 12.83
N PRO A 707 -12.67 -2.16 13.44
CA PRO A 707 -12.97 -0.73 13.38
C PRO A 707 -11.83 0.07 14.02
N ILE A 708 -11.31 1.07 13.30
CA ILE A 708 -10.21 1.89 13.80
C ILE A 708 -10.62 2.62 15.08
N TYR A 709 -11.86 3.09 15.16
CA TYR A 709 -12.38 3.74 16.36
C TYR A 709 -12.38 2.82 17.58
N SER A 710 -12.81 1.55 17.42
CA SER A 710 -12.76 0.55 18.50
C SER A 710 -11.32 0.24 18.94
N ILE A 711 -10.36 0.16 18.00
CA ILE A 711 -8.94 0.00 18.36
C ILE A 711 -8.49 1.13 19.29
N LEU A 712 -8.96 2.37 19.07
CA LEU A 712 -8.56 3.53 19.87
C LEU A 712 -9.31 3.67 21.19
N ASN A 713 -10.52 3.11 21.33
CA ASN A 713 -11.38 3.37 22.48
C ASN A 713 -11.61 2.14 23.37
N GLU A 714 -11.25 0.94 22.92
CA GLU A 714 -11.47 -0.30 23.68
C GLU A 714 -10.16 -0.87 24.23
N PRO A 715 -9.94 -0.85 25.56
CA PRO A 715 -8.66 -1.28 26.16
C PRO A 715 -8.24 -2.71 25.82
N HIS A 716 -9.23 -3.61 25.63
CA HIS A 716 -8.95 -5.00 25.30
C HIS A 716 -8.44 -5.16 23.85
N LEU A 717 -8.92 -4.35 22.89
CA LEU A 717 -8.41 -4.31 21.52
C LEU A 717 -7.04 -3.63 21.47
N GLN A 718 -6.87 -2.50 22.17
CA GLN A 718 -5.56 -1.84 22.29
C GLN A 718 -4.47 -2.80 22.76
N SER A 719 -4.78 -3.69 23.70
CA SER A 719 -3.82 -4.68 24.21
C SER A 719 -3.42 -5.77 23.20
N GLN A 720 -4.20 -5.91 22.12
CA GLN A 720 -4.00 -6.89 21.04
C GLN A 720 -3.36 -6.26 19.79
N VAL A 721 -3.15 -4.95 19.76
CA VAL A 721 -2.52 -4.22 18.65
C VAL A 721 -1.15 -3.72 19.09
N SER A 722 -0.10 -4.18 18.42
CA SER A 722 1.27 -3.77 18.72
C SER A 722 1.53 -2.32 18.32
N LYS A 723 2.60 -1.72 18.86
CA LYS A 723 3.02 -0.35 18.47
C LYS A 723 3.27 -0.21 16.96
N TYR A 724 3.79 -1.25 16.31
CA TYR A 724 4.01 -1.26 14.86
C TYR A 724 2.68 -1.31 14.09
N GLU A 725 1.72 -2.11 14.55
CA GLU A 725 0.38 -2.13 13.96
C GLU A 725 -0.35 -0.81 14.20
N MET A 726 -0.14 -0.12 15.33
CA MET A 726 -0.71 1.22 15.56
C MET A 726 -0.21 2.27 14.56
N GLU A 727 1.06 2.21 14.15
CA GLU A 727 1.58 3.05 13.06
C GLU A 727 0.84 2.74 11.76
N ARG A 728 0.62 1.44 11.47
CA ARG A 728 -0.15 1.02 10.30
C ARG A 728 -1.63 1.43 10.37
N VAL A 729 -2.26 1.35 11.54
CA VAL A 729 -3.64 1.81 11.77
C VAL A 729 -3.77 3.30 11.46
N ALA A 730 -2.76 4.11 11.85
CA ALA A 730 -2.73 5.52 11.49
C ALA A 730 -2.63 5.75 9.97
N GLU A 731 -1.81 4.96 9.27
CA GLU A 731 -1.72 5.01 7.81
C GLU A 731 -3.03 4.57 7.13
N VAL A 732 -3.64 3.49 7.61
CA VAL A 732 -4.91 2.99 7.07
C VAL A 732 -6.02 4.01 7.27
N GLN A 733 -6.13 4.62 8.45
CA GLN A 733 -7.04 5.74 8.69
C GLN A 733 -6.88 6.83 7.63
N ALA A 734 -5.64 7.31 7.43
CA ALA A 734 -5.35 8.37 6.47
C ALA A 734 -5.67 7.93 5.02
N ILE A 735 -5.35 6.69 4.63
CA ILE A 735 -5.67 6.13 3.31
C ILE A 735 -7.17 6.09 3.09
N VAL A 736 -7.92 5.47 4.02
CA VAL A 736 -9.38 5.31 3.90
C VAL A 736 -10.04 6.68 3.80
N THR A 737 -9.73 7.61 4.70
CA THR A 737 -10.43 8.91 4.70
C THR A 737 -9.99 9.78 3.51
N SER A 738 -8.71 9.79 3.14
CA SER A 738 -8.24 10.60 2.01
C SER A 738 -8.77 10.11 0.67
N VAL A 739 -8.95 8.79 0.50
CA VAL A 739 -9.46 8.20 -0.73
C VAL A 739 -10.99 8.25 -0.78
N ILE A 740 -11.66 7.76 0.28
CA ILE A 740 -13.12 7.62 0.30
C ILE A 740 -13.82 8.97 0.50
N LEU A 741 -13.34 9.78 1.45
CA LEU A 741 -13.97 11.06 1.82
C LEU A 741 -13.33 12.27 1.12
N ASN A 742 -12.28 12.05 0.31
CA ASN A 742 -11.43 13.11 -0.23
C ASN A 742 -10.88 14.04 0.88
N THR A 743 -10.69 13.51 2.10
CA THR A 743 -10.27 14.27 3.29
C THR A 743 -9.31 13.43 4.13
N GLU A 744 -8.04 13.82 4.22
CA GLU A 744 -7.07 13.15 5.09
C GLU A 744 -7.34 13.50 6.56
N LEU A 745 -7.65 12.50 7.39
CA LEU A 745 -7.94 12.66 8.81
C LEU A 745 -6.96 11.82 9.63
N SER A 746 -6.40 12.42 10.68
CA SER A 746 -5.50 11.76 11.63
C SER A 746 -6.28 10.96 12.69
N LEU A 747 -5.57 10.10 13.44
CA LEU A 747 -6.19 9.27 14.48
C LEU A 747 -6.80 10.07 15.64
N ASP A 748 -6.35 11.30 15.91
CA ASP A 748 -6.99 12.13 16.94
C ASP A 748 -8.37 12.64 16.52
N GLN A 749 -8.66 12.64 15.21
CA GLN A 749 -9.96 12.95 14.63
C GLN A 749 -10.78 11.68 14.36
N ALA A 750 -10.37 10.54 14.95
CA ALA A 750 -11.05 9.28 14.81
C ALA A 750 -12.50 9.35 15.33
N GLN A 751 -13.44 8.97 14.50
CA GLN A 751 -14.86 8.83 14.82
C GLN A 751 -15.30 7.41 14.48
N ASP A 752 -16.33 6.95 15.17
CA ASP A 752 -16.92 5.64 14.89
C ASP A 752 -17.46 5.55 13.45
N ARG A 753 -18.04 6.66 12.97
CA ARG A 753 -18.60 6.78 11.63
C ARG A 753 -18.34 8.16 11.03
N TYR A 754 -18.03 8.22 9.74
CA TYR A 754 -17.83 9.46 9.00
C TYR A 754 -18.97 9.66 8.02
N TYR A 755 -19.60 10.83 8.02
CA TYR A 755 -20.72 11.11 7.13
C TYR A 755 -20.31 11.96 5.95
N LEU A 756 -20.52 11.45 4.74
CA LEU A 756 -20.30 12.13 3.48
C LEU A 756 -21.65 12.51 2.88
N PHE A 757 -21.95 13.80 2.91
CA PHE A 757 -23.11 14.39 2.24
C PHE A 757 -22.73 14.84 0.83
N PRO A 758 -23.71 15.19 -0.03
CA PRO A 758 -23.44 15.71 -1.37
C PRO A 758 -22.56 16.96 -1.38
N GLN A 759 -22.58 17.75 -0.30
CA GLN A 759 -21.77 18.95 -0.10
C GLN A 759 -20.33 18.64 0.39
N GLY A 760 -20.06 17.40 0.80
CA GLY A 760 -18.78 16.95 1.32
C GLY A 760 -18.88 16.30 2.70
N TYR A 761 -17.71 16.08 3.31
CA TYR A 761 -17.58 15.45 4.61
C TYR A 761 -18.09 16.35 5.74
N VAL A 762 -18.94 15.79 6.60
CA VAL A 762 -19.51 16.42 7.80
C VAL A 762 -19.08 15.62 9.02
N ARG A 763 -18.36 16.28 9.94
CA ARG A 763 -17.92 15.66 11.20
C ARG A 763 -19.05 15.59 12.21
N GLN A 764 -19.01 14.59 13.09
CA GLN A 764 -19.92 14.47 14.20
C GLN A 764 -19.67 15.56 15.26
N LYS A 765 -20.69 15.79 16.09
CA LYS A 765 -20.59 16.67 17.26
C LYS A 765 -19.66 16.04 18.29
N VAL A 766 -18.97 16.90 19.05
CA VAL A 766 -18.12 16.47 20.16
C VAL A 766 -18.99 16.07 21.35
N ASN A 767 -18.62 14.99 22.03
CA ASN A 767 -19.31 14.57 23.25
C ASN A 767 -19.14 15.61 24.38
N SER A 768 -20.20 15.82 25.15
CA SER A 768 -20.16 16.72 26.30
C SER A 768 -19.22 16.19 27.39
N ILE A 769 -18.50 17.11 28.05
CA ILE A 769 -17.81 16.77 29.30
C ILE A 769 -18.81 16.51 30.42
N GLU A 770 -18.44 15.65 31.38
CA GLU A 770 -19.24 15.46 32.59
C GLU A 770 -19.14 16.71 33.47
N ILE A 771 -20.28 17.39 33.66
CA ILE A 771 -20.37 18.57 34.52
C ILE A 771 -20.54 18.15 35.99
N THR A 772 -19.50 18.39 36.80
CA THR A 772 -19.53 18.11 38.24
C THR A 772 -20.21 19.23 39.05
N GLU A 773 -20.63 18.95 40.29
CA GLU A 773 -21.20 19.99 41.18
C GLU A 773 -20.20 21.13 41.44
N GLU A 774 -18.90 20.84 41.53
CA GLU A 774 -17.88 21.88 41.68
C GLU A 774 -17.82 22.81 40.46
N MET A 775 -17.96 22.25 39.25
CA MET A 775 -18.00 23.05 38.01
C MET A 775 -19.21 23.97 37.96
N ARG A 776 -20.36 23.54 38.51
CA ARG A 776 -21.59 24.35 38.54
C ARG A 776 -21.48 25.60 39.40
N ASP A 777 -20.61 25.56 40.41
CA ASP A 777 -20.37 26.70 41.29
C ASP A 777 -19.42 27.75 40.68
N ARG A 778 -18.77 27.45 39.54
CA ARG A 778 -17.83 28.35 38.86
C ARG A 778 -18.56 29.45 38.07
N ASP A 779 -17.93 30.63 38.00
CA ASP A 779 -18.54 31.81 37.39
C ASP A 779 -18.80 31.62 35.89
N LEU A 780 -17.89 30.97 35.16
CA LEU A 780 -18.08 30.64 33.76
C LEU A 780 -19.34 29.77 33.53
N TYR A 781 -19.54 28.74 34.36
CA TYR A 781 -20.72 27.89 34.25
C TYR A 781 -22.01 28.68 34.46
N LYS A 782 -22.03 29.55 35.49
CA LYS A 782 -23.19 30.40 35.80
C LYS A 782 -23.52 31.34 34.65
N LEU A 783 -22.50 31.95 34.03
CA LEU A 783 -22.68 32.81 32.86
C LEU A 783 -23.22 32.04 31.66
N LEU A 784 -22.67 30.87 31.36
CA LEU A 784 -23.15 30.00 30.28
C LEU A 784 -24.60 29.54 30.50
N SER A 785 -24.97 29.23 31.75
CA SER A 785 -26.30 28.71 32.08
C SER A 785 -27.46 29.70 31.89
N VAL A 786 -27.15 30.99 31.73
CA VAL A 786 -28.16 32.05 31.54
C VAL A 786 -28.01 32.76 30.18
N ALA A 787 -27.01 32.40 29.38
CA ALA A 787 -26.79 32.99 28.06
C ALA A 787 -27.57 32.22 26.99
N ASP A 788 -28.46 32.91 26.28
CA ASP A 788 -29.18 32.35 25.13
C ASP A 788 -28.24 32.22 23.91
N SER A 789 -27.22 33.08 23.83
CA SER A 789 -26.23 33.10 22.76
C SER A 789 -24.80 33.36 23.26
N VAL A 790 -23.82 32.62 22.74
CA VAL A 790 -22.41 32.68 23.13
C VAL A 790 -21.53 32.82 21.89
N CYS A 791 -20.62 33.78 21.86
CA CYS A 791 -19.64 33.96 20.80
C CYS A 791 -18.22 33.68 21.30
N PHE A 792 -17.57 32.67 20.73
CA PHE A 792 -16.18 32.34 21.00
C PHE A 792 -15.26 33.08 20.02
N VAL A 793 -14.37 33.91 20.57
CA VAL A 793 -13.46 34.76 19.80
C VAL A 793 -12.02 34.36 20.10
N GLY A 794 -11.19 34.19 19.08
CA GLY A 794 -9.79 33.87 19.32
C GLY A 794 -8.93 33.55 18.11
N ASP A 795 -7.88 32.77 18.34
CA ASP A 795 -6.92 32.35 17.33
C ASP A 795 -7.14 30.89 16.85
N SER A 796 -6.09 30.25 16.35
CA SER A 796 -6.10 28.89 15.83
C SER A 796 -6.57 27.84 16.85
N ILE A 797 -6.41 28.08 18.15
CA ILE A 797 -6.84 27.15 19.22
C ILE A 797 -8.36 27.21 19.38
N THR A 798 -8.95 28.40 19.31
CA THR A 798 -10.41 28.57 19.30
C THR A 798 -11.01 28.12 17.97
N ALA A 799 -10.31 28.35 16.85
CA ALA A 799 -10.76 27.92 15.53
C ALA A 799 -10.69 26.40 15.31
N GLY A 800 -9.77 25.70 16.00
CA GLY A 800 -9.46 24.30 15.71
C GLY A 800 -8.68 24.13 14.39
N SER A 801 -7.87 25.12 14.02
CA SER A 801 -7.37 25.23 12.64
C SER A 801 -6.36 24.14 12.24
N LYS A 802 -5.77 23.45 13.23
CA LYS A 802 -4.85 22.31 13.04
C LYS A 802 -5.46 20.94 13.27
N ASN A 803 -6.66 20.87 13.86
CA ASN A 803 -7.28 19.61 14.25
C ASN A 803 -8.59 19.34 13.50
N GLY A 804 -8.84 20.01 12.37
CA GLY A 804 -10.04 19.80 11.54
C GLY A 804 -11.24 20.66 11.95
N GLY A 805 -11.03 21.69 12.78
CA GLY A 805 -12.07 22.61 13.24
C GLY A 805 -12.69 22.24 14.58
N TYR A 806 -12.00 21.45 15.41
CA TYR A 806 -12.42 21.11 16.78
C TYR A 806 -11.92 22.19 17.75
N GLY A 807 -12.81 23.13 18.09
CA GLY A 807 -12.53 24.15 19.08
C GLY A 807 -12.47 23.57 20.49
N TRP A 808 -11.59 24.13 21.34
CA TRP A 808 -11.45 23.69 22.73
C TRP A 808 -12.76 23.79 23.55
N TYR A 809 -13.69 24.65 23.14
CA TYR A 809 -14.95 24.90 23.85
C TYR A 809 -16.09 23.96 23.43
N GLU A 810 -15.94 23.18 22.36
CA GLU A 810 -17.04 22.34 21.87
C GLU A 810 -17.53 21.29 22.89
N PRO A 811 -16.64 20.58 23.63
CA PRO A 811 -17.09 19.70 24.70
C PRO A 811 -17.88 20.42 25.81
N LEU A 812 -17.62 21.72 26.02
CA LEU A 812 -18.34 22.55 26.99
C LEU A 812 -19.73 22.87 26.49
N MET A 813 -19.84 23.38 25.26
CA MET A 813 -21.11 23.80 24.69
C MET A 813 -22.04 22.63 24.37
N ALA A 814 -21.50 21.43 24.17
CA ALA A 814 -22.31 20.21 24.12
C ALA A 814 -23.12 19.96 25.42
N ALA A 815 -22.72 20.54 26.56
CA ALA A 815 -23.51 20.51 27.80
C ALA A 815 -24.61 21.59 27.88
N PHE A 816 -24.67 22.51 26.91
CA PHE A 816 -25.65 23.61 26.81
C PHE A 816 -26.30 23.62 25.41
N PRO A 817 -27.06 22.58 25.04
CA PRO A 817 -27.57 22.41 23.68
C PRO A 817 -28.60 23.48 23.24
N ASP A 818 -29.22 24.17 24.20
CA ASP A 818 -30.21 25.21 23.93
C ASP A 818 -29.57 26.58 23.60
N SER A 819 -28.28 26.78 23.91
CA SER A 819 -27.58 28.03 23.63
C SER A 819 -27.10 28.09 22.19
N VAL A 820 -27.31 29.23 21.52
CA VAL A 820 -26.79 29.48 20.17
C VAL A 820 -25.29 29.76 20.25
N VAL A 821 -24.48 29.00 19.50
CA VAL A 821 -23.02 29.11 19.52
C VAL A 821 -22.51 29.76 18.24
N HIS A 822 -21.78 30.87 18.41
CA HIS A 822 -21.07 31.57 17.34
C HIS A 822 -19.55 31.42 17.53
N ARG A 823 -18.80 31.46 16.43
CA ARG A 823 -17.34 31.33 16.44
C ARG A 823 -16.70 32.33 15.47
N GLU A 824 -15.96 33.28 16.02
CA GLU A 824 -15.16 34.25 15.27
C GLU A 824 -13.67 34.11 15.65
N ALA A 825 -13.03 33.13 15.02
CA ALA A 825 -11.66 32.77 15.30
C ALA A 825 -10.90 32.42 14.03
N TRP A 826 -9.62 32.82 13.95
CA TRP A 826 -8.81 32.67 12.75
C TRP A 826 -7.42 32.15 13.03
N GLY A 827 -6.88 31.38 12.07
CA GLY A 827 -5.50 30.92 12.12
C GLY A 827 -4.53 32.10 12.20
N SER A 828 -3.54 32.00 13.09
CA SER A 828 -2.51 33.04 13.30
C SER A 828 -3.04 34.40 13.80
N ALA A 829 -4.28 34.49 14.28
CA ALA A 829 -4.86 35.76 14.73
C ALA A 829 -4.07 36.38 15.89
N THR A 830 -3.99 37.71 15.87
CA THR A 830 -3.49 38.55 16.97
C THR A 830 -4.59 39.50 17.44
N THR A 831 -4.34 40.24 18.52
CA THR A 831 -5.29 41.29 18.95
C THR A 831 -5.64 42.31 17.86
N LYS A 832 -4.70 42.60 16.95
CA LYS A 832 -4.93 43.50 15.83
C LYS A 832 -5.83 42.86 14.76
N THR A 833 -5.66 41.56 14.48
CA THR A 833 -6.56 40.81 13.60
C THR A 833 -8.01 40.86 14.11
N LEU A 834 -8.22 40.70 15.42
CA LEU A 834 -9.57 40.81 15.99
C LEU A 834 -10.16 42.22 15.81
N LEU A 835 -9.35 43.28 15.97
CA LEU A 835 -9.81 44.66 15.76
C LEU A 835 -10.20 44.98 14.32
N GLU A 836 -9.49 44.38 13.36
CA GLU A 836 -9.80 44.47 11.93
C GLU A 836 -11.11 43.75 11.58
N ASN A 837 -11.47 42.70 12.33
CA ASN A 837 -12.69 41.91 12.16
C ASN A 837 -13.76 42.19 13.25
N ALA A 838 -13.64 43.30 13.98
CA ALA A 838 -14.51 43.59 15.12
C ALA A 838 -15.99 43.74 14.74
N GLU A 839 -16.28 44.15 13.50
CA GLU A 839 -17.64 44.20 12.94
C GLU A 839 -18.26 42.80 12.86
N ALA A 840 -17.57 41.84 12.25
CA ALA A 840 -18.02 40.44 12.19
C ALA A 840 -18.23 39.81 13.57
N ILE A 841 -17.37 40.17 14.54
CA ILE A 841 -17.53 39.73 15.94
C ILE A 841 -18.78 40.32 16.57
N GLY A 842 -19.01 41.63 16.40
CA GLY A 842 -20.16 42.34 16.98
C GLY A 842 -21.50 41.98 16.34
N ASP A 843 -21.52 41.64 15.05
CA ASP A 843 -22.74 41.35 14.26
C ASP A 843 -23.60 40.21 14.83
N HIS A 844 -23.00 39.27 15.57
CA HIS A 844 -23.74 38.20 16.24
C HIS A 844 -24.60 38.71 17.40
N ALA A 845 -24.30 39.88 17.96
CA ALA A 845 -24.99 40.50 19.09
C ALA A 845 -25.20 39.55 20.29
N ALA A 846 -24.26 38.62 20.51
CA ALA A 846 -24.37 37.57 21.52
C ALA A 846 -24.48 38.10 22.96
N ASP A 847 -25.05 37.31 23.87
CA ASP A 847 -25.20 37.64 25.30
C ASP A 847 -23.87 37.51 26.07
N LEU A 848 -23.02 36.58 25.62
CA LEU A 848 -21.74 36.27 26.23
C LEU A 848 -20.64 36.15 25.17
N TYR A 849 -19.54 36.88 25.35
CA TYR A 849 -18.33 36.77 24.54
C TYR A 849 -17.21 36.14 25.36
N ILE A 850 -16.64 35.05 24.85
CA ILE A 850 -15.49 34.36 25.46
C ILE A 850 -14.28 34.57 24.56
N ILE A 851 -13.31 35.35 25.03
CA ILE A 851 -12.18 35.84 24.22
C ILE A 851 -10.87 35.21 24.71
N ALA A 852 -10.21 34.45 23.83
CA ALA A 852 -8.91 33.83 24.07
C ALA A 852 -7.92 34.22 22.97
N ILE A 853 -7.01 35.15 23.27
CA ILE A 853 -6.08 35.74 22.30
C ILE A 853 -4.79 36.22 22.98
N GLY A 854 -3.73 36.45 22.21
CA GLY A 854 -2.51 37.13 22.68
C GLY A 854 -1.24 36.29 22.55
N THR A 855 -1.36 34.97 22.43
CA THR A 855 -0.19 34.09 22.32
C THR A 855 0.60 34.38 21.04
N ASN A 856 -0.07 34.64 19.92
CA ASN A 856 0.57 35.01 18.66
C ASN A 856 1.17 36.43 18.68
N ASP A 857 0.62 37.36 19.46
CA ASP A 857 1.23 38.67 19.70
C ASP A 857 2.63 38.54 20.36
N VAL A 858 2.80 37.52 21.21
CA VAL A 858 4.10 37.20 21.83
C VAL A 858 4.98 36.32 20.93
N ARG A 859 4.43 35.33 20.22
CA ARG A 859 5.22 34.40 19.39
C ARG A 859 5.84 35.07 18.18
N TYR A 860 5.03 35.79 17.39
CA TYR A 860 5.45 36.23 16.04
C TYR A 860 6.26 37.54 16.04
N ARG A 861 6.04 38.42 17.01
CA ARG A 861 6.76 39.71 17.20
C ARG A 861 6.93 40.54 15.92
N ASN A 862 5.90 40.61 15.08
CA ASN A 862 5.89 41.36 13.82
C ASN A 862 4.92 42.57 13.88
N GLU A 863 4.73 43.26 12.76
CA GLU A 863 3.88 44.48 12.67
C GLU A 863 2.39 44.24 12.92
N GLN A 864 1.95 42.98 12.98
CA GLN A 864 0.59 42.59 13.32
C GLN A 864 0.42 42.29 14.82
N CYS A 865 1.49 42.32 15.60
CA CYS A 865 1.48 42.01 17.03
C CYS A 865 1.38 43.27 17.89
N ALA A 866 0.70 43.16 19.04
CA ALA A 866 0.96 44.03 20.16
C ALA A 866 2.42 43.85 20.62
N MET A 867 3.16 44.94 20.76
CA MET A 867 4.58 44.89 21.11
C MET A 867 4.82 45.06 22.62
N SER A 868 3.79 45.40 23.39
CA SER A 868 3.81 45.52 24.85
C SER A 868 2.47 45.11 25.47
N SER A 869 2.48 44.74 26.76
CA SER A 869 1.26 44.41 27.53
C SER A 869 0.25 45.58 27.54
N SER A 870 0.74 46.82 27.60
CA SER A 870 -0.12 48.02 27.51
C SER A 870 -0.84 48.15 26.15
N GLN A 871 -0.15 47.85 25.05
CA GLN A 871 -0.75 47.87 23.72
C GLN A 871 -1.74 46.73 23.55
N TYR A 872 -1.40 45.55 24.06
CA TYR A 872 -2.28 44.39 24.09
C TYR A 872 -3.60 44.69 24.80
N VAL A 873 -3.55 45.23 26.02
CA VAL A 873 -4.76 45.64 26.78
C VAL A 873 -5.53 46.74 26.06
N SER A 874 -4.85 47.73 25.47
CA SER A 874 -5.52 48.79 24.70
C SER A 874 -6.26 48.26 23.47
N ASN A 875 -5.74 47.22 22.82
CA ASN A 875 -6.41 46.58 21.70
C ASN A 875 -7.66 45.82 22.17
N ILE A 876 -7.58 45.12 23.30
CA ILE A 876 -8.73 44.42 23.90
C ILE A 876 -9.83 45.42 24.28
N ASP A 877 -9.48 46.53 24.93
CA ASP A 877 -10.45 47.55 25.33
C ASP A 877 -11.19 48.18 24.15
N LEU A 878 -10.47 48.43 23.05
CA LEU A 878 -11.07 48.91 21.81
C LEU A 878 -11.98 47.86 21.16
N LEU A 879 -11.62 46.57 21.24
CA LEU A 879 -12.46 45.47 20.73
C LEU A 879 -13.77 45.37 21.53
N VAL A 880 -13.70 45.39 22.86
CA VAL A 880 -14.88 45.39 23.74
C VAL A 880 -15.78 46.57 23.44
N SER A 881 -15.21 47.77 23.33
CA SER A 881 -15.96 48.98 23.01
C SER A 881 -16.75 48.84 21.71
N LYS A 882 -16.14 48.26 20.67
CA LYS A 882 -16.80 48.02 19.38
C LYS A 882 -17.91 46.96 19.48
N ILE A 883 -17.69 45.87 20.21
CA ILE A 883 -18.71 44.82 20.39
C ILE A 883 -19.92 45.37 21.15
N MET A 884 -19.69 46.20 22.17
CA MET A 884 -20.76 46.83 22.95
C MET A 884 -21.63 47.82 22.15
N GLU A 885 -21.21 48.25 20.96
CA GLU A 885 -22.06 49.02 20.04
C GLU A 885 -23.25 48.19 19.51
N TYR A 886 -23.12 46.86 19.48
CA TYR A 886 -24.13 45.91 19.00
C TYR A 886 -25.01 45.37 20.12
N ASN A 887 -24.42 45.05 21.28
CA ASN A 887 -25.14 44.62 22.48
C ASN A 887 -24.54 45.27 23.74
N THR A 888 -25.25 46.22 24.33
CA THR A 888 -24.78 46.96 25.53
C THR A 888 -24.82 46.13 26.82
N GLU A 889 -25.56 45.02 26.82
CA GLU A 889 -25.72 44.12 27.97
C GLU A 889 -24.83 42.87 27.85
N ALA A 890 -23.95 42.81 26.84
CA ALA A 890 -23.06 41.69 26.61
C ALA A 890 -22.10 41.48 27.79
N ASN A 891 -21.97 40.22 28.23
CA ASN A 891 -20.99 39.81 29.23
C ASN A 891 -19.69 39.36 28.55
N PHE A 892 -18.56 39.57 29.23
CA PHE A 892 -17.24 39.22 28.69
C PHE A 892 -16.47 38.32 29.65
N VAL A 893 -15.93 37.24 29.10
CA VAL A 893 -14.97 36.34 29.75
C VAL A 893 -13.68 36.38 28.96
N PHE A 894 -12.57 36.59 29.64
CA PHE A 894 -11.24 36.62 29.04
C PHE A 894 -10.39 35.47 29.55
N ILE A 895 -9.78 34.75 28.63
CA ILE A 895 -8.83 33.69 28.94
C ILE A 895 -7.42 34.24 28.74
N SER A 896 -6.54 34.01 29.72
CA SER A 896 -5.13 34.34 29.64
C SER A 896 -4.51 33.81 28.32
N PRO A 897 -3.57 34.53 27.68
CA PRO A 897 -2.87 34.02 26.50
C PRO A 897 -2.35 32.60 26.74
N TRP A 898 -2.72 31.66 25.87
CA TRP A 898 -2.31 30.27 25.96
C TRP A 898 -0.80 30.11 26.06
N LEU A 899 -0.36 29.13 26.85
CA LEU A 899 1.05 28.73 26.92
C LEU A 899 1.54 28.18 25.57
N ALA A 900 2.83 28.34 25.28
CA ALA A 900 3.51 27.69 24.15
C ALA A 900 4.73 26.93 24.67
N LEU A 901 4.97 25.71 24.16
CA LEU A 901 6.09 24.89 24.62
C LEU A 901 7.44 25.39 24.06
N ASP A 902 8.52 25.06 24.76
CA ASP A 902 9.90 25.51 24.51
C ASP A 902 10.48 25.25 23.11
N ASN A 903 9.91 24.30 22.37
CA ASN A 903 10.39 23.93 21.04
C ASN A 903 9.53 24.52 19.91
N ASP A 904 8.62 25.45 20.22
CA ASP A 904 7.77 26.12 19.23
C ASP A 904 8.62 26.86 18.17
N PRO A 905 8.60 26.41 16.89
CA PRO A 905 9.46 26.98 15.85
C PRO A 905 9.01 28.38 15.41
N TYR A 906 7.83 28.82 15.83
CA TYR A 906 7.28 30.12 15.48
C TYR A 906 7.55 31.21 16.54
N THR A 907 8.11 30.84 17.69
CA THR A 907 8.49 31.81 18.73
C THR A 907 9.79 32.53 18.33
N MET A 908 9.72 33.85 18.17
CA MET A 908 10.86 34.71 17.82
C MET A 908 11.72 35.13 19.02
N LEU A 909 11.22 34.93 20.24
CA LEU A 909 11.88 35.26 21.51
C LEU A 909 12.59 34.03 22.11
N PRO A 910 13.65 34.22 22.91
CA PRO A 910 14.12 33.18 23.82
C PRO A 910 13.00 32.70 24.77
N ASN A 911 13.01 31.42 25.15
CA ASN A 911 11.93 30.82 25.96
C ASN A 911 11.65 31.58 27.27
N GLU A 912 12.70 31.98 28.01
CA GLU A 912 12.56 32.77 29.23
C GLU A 912 11.87 34.13 28.96
N ASP A 913 12.27 34.82 27.89
CA ASP A 913 11.69 36.11 27.51
C ASP A 913 10.24 35.98 27.04
N ARG A 914 9.92 34.90 26.31
CA ARG A 914 8.55 34.56 25.90
C ARG A 914 7.66 34.35 27.13
N ASP A 915 8.10 33.54 28.09
CA ASP A 915 7.30 33.18 29.26
C ASP A 915 7.07 34.37 30.18
N VAL A 916 8.08 35.22 30.36
CA VAL A 916 7.94 36.51 31.07
C VAL A 916 6.90 37.39 30.35
N MET A 917 6.98 37.50 29.03
CA MET A 917 6.05 38.35 28.28
C MET A 917 4.62 37.81 28.26
N LEU A 918 4.42 36.50 28.15
CA LEU A 918 3.09 35.87 28.29
C LEU A 918 2.50 36.16 29.67
N ALA A 919 3.30 36.07 30.74
CA ALA A 919 2.88 36.40 32.09
C ALA A 919 2.53 37.89 32.24
N GLU A 920 3.31 38.80 31.63
CA GLU A 920 3.01 40.24 31.62
C GLU A 920 1.70 40.57 30.87
N TYR A 921 1.39 39.85 29.79
CA TYR A 921 0.15 40.06 29.03
C TYR A 921 -1.05 39.51 29.81
N GLY A 922 -0.90 38.32 30.41
CA GLY A 922 -1.91 37.72 31.29
C GLY A 922 -2.22 38.60 32.51
N GLU A 923 -1.20 39.14 33.18
CA GLU A 923 -1.39 40.03 34.32
C GLU A 923 -2.03 41.37 33.91
N GLY A 924 -1.63 41.94 32.77
CA GLY A 924 -2.27 43.13 32.21
C GLY A 924 -3.75 42.91 31.92
N LEU A 925 -4.10 41.76 31.35
CA LEU A 925 -5.49 41.36 31.08
C LEU A 925 -6.28 41.16 32.38
N ARG A 926 -5.70 40.51 33.39
CA ARG A 926 -6.32 40.31 34.70
C ARG A 926 -6.70 41.64 35.35
N LEU A 927 -5.75 42.58 35.40
CA LEU A 927 -5.97 43.91 35.95
C LEU A 927 -7.03 44.70 35.16
N TYR A 928 -7.05 44.55 33.84
CA TYR A 928 -8.10 45.12 32.99
C TYR A 928 -9.48 44.56 33.34
N CYS A 929 -9.61 43.24 33.47
CA CYS A 929 -10.87 42.58 33.82
C CYS A 929 -11.37 43.01 35.20
N GLU A 930 -10.50 43.08 36.21
CA GLU A 930 -10.84 43.56 37.55
C GLU A 930 -11.35 45.01 37.54
N ALA A 931 -10.76 45.87 36.71
CA ALA A 931 -11.15 47.27 36.60
C ALA A 931 -12.52 47.47 35.92
N HIS A 932 -12.92 46.57 35.03
CA HIS A 932 -14.15 46.67 34.23
C HIS A 932 -15.24 45.67 34.64
N GLY A 933 -14.98 44.82 35.64
CA GLY A 933 -15.94 43.83 36.13
C GLY A 933 -16.14 42.64 35.20
N HIS A 934 -15.16 42.33 34.35
CA HIS A 934 -15.19 41.15 33.47
C HIS A 934 -14.63 39.91 34.18
N CYS A 935 -15.02 38.72 33.72
CA CYS A 935 -14.48 37.47 34.24
C CYS A 935 -13.11 37.19 33.59
N TYR A 936 -12.10 36.85 34.40
CA TYR A 936 -10.78 36.47 33.93
C TYR A 936 -10.46 35.03 34.37
N LEU A 937 -10.00 34.23 33.43
CA LEU A 937 -9.65 32.82 33.62
C LEU A 937 -8.19 32.57 33.23
N ASN A 938 -7.48 31.75 34.00
CA ASN A 938 -6.10 31.38 33.68
C ASN A 938 -5.87 29.87 33.85
N PRO A 939 -6.20 29.07 32.83
CA PRO A 939 -6.05 27.61 32.88
C PRO A 939 -4.60 27.15 32.70
N ASN A 940 -3.68 28.03 32.29
CA ASN A 940 -2.33 27.66 31.88
C ASN A 940 -1.52 26.90 32.96
N PRO A 941 -1.55 27.26 34.27
CA PRO A 941 -0.82 26.51 35.28
C PRO A 941 -1.29 25.04 35.37
N SER A 942 -2.60 24.79 35.32
CA SER A 942 -3.13 23.44 35.41
C SER A 942 -2.95 22.65 34.12
N ILE A 943 -3.01 23.29 32.95
CA ILE A 943 -2.67 22.64 31.68
C ILE A 943 -1.18 22.25 31.69
N SER A 944 -0.29 23.17 32.09
CA SER A 944 1.15 22.91 32.23
C SER A 944 1.43 21.77 33.21
N ASP A 945 0.73 21.72 34.34
CA ASP A 945 0.84 20.62 35.31
C ASP A 945 0.50 19.24 34.71
N VAL A 946 -0.46 19.17 33.78
CA VAL A 946 -0.79 17.93 33.08
C VAL A 946 0.26 17.61 32.02
N LEU A 947 0.66 18.58 31.19
CA LEU A 947 1.67 18.41 30.15
C LEU A 947 3.08 18.11 30.71
N ASN A 948 3.36 18.46 31.96
CA ASN A 948 4.60 18.10 32.66
C ASN A 948 4.55 16.69 33.27
N LYS A 949 3.36 16.15 33.53
CA LYS A 949 3.16 14.80 34.10
C LYS A 949 3.02 13.72 33.03
N PHE A 950 2.48 14.08 31.87
CA PHE A 950 2.18 13.16 30.76
C PHE A 950 2.84 13.65 29.46
N PRO A 951 3.09 12.77 28.49
CA PRO A 951 3.64 13.16 27.18
C PRO A 951 2.76 14.23 26.50
N PRO A 952 3.32 15.39 26.09
CA PRO A 952 2.54 16.42 25.42
C PRO A 952 1.88 15.96 24.12
N THR A 953 2.47 14.97 23.42
CA THR A 953 1.91 14.36 22.19
C THR A 953 0.55 13.69 22.40
N ASP A 954 0.19 13.35 23.63
CA ASP A 954 -1.10 12.74 23.95
C ASP A 954 -2.23 13.79 23.94
N TYR A 955 -1.88 15.09 24.03
CA TYR A 955 -2.83 16.21 24.15
C TYR A 955 -2.66 17.26 23.05
N LEU A 956 -1.45 17.43 22.50
CA LEU A 956 -1.13 18.47 21.53
C LEU A 956 -0.68 17.87 20.20
N LEU A 957 -1.09 18.50 19.10
CA LEU A 957 -0.63 18.18 17.74
C LEU A 957 0.77 18.76 17.46
N ASP A 958 1.08 19.87 18.12
CA ASP A 958 2.37 20.54 18.03
C ASP A 958 2.72 21.17 19.39
N HIS A 959 3.43 22.30 19.38
CA HIS A 959 3.89 22.96 20.59
C HIS A 959 2.82 23.81 21.28
N ILE A 960 1.60 23.90 20.73
CA ILE A 960 0.54 24.78 21.26
C ILE A 960 -0.90 24.28 20.98
N HIS A 961 -1.16 23.64 19.84
CA HIS A 961 -2.52 23.29 19.42
C HIS A 961 -3.00 21.97 20.05
N PRO A 962 -4.16 21.95 20.72
CA PRO A 962 -4.74 20.72 21.23
C PRO A 962 -5.20 19.79 20.09
N ASN A 963 -5.02 18.50 20.27
CA ASN A 963 -5.59 17.48 19.38
C ASN A 963 -7.13 17.38 19.56
N ALA A 964 -7.82 16.82 18.57
CA ALA A 964 -9.30 16.75 18.55
C ALA A 964 -9.91 15.81 19.61
N GLY A 965 -9.08 15.07 20.36
CA GLY A 965 -9.51 14.17 21.44
C GLY A 965 -9.22 14.72 22.83
N ALA A 966 -8.22 14.15 23.51
CA ALA A 966 -7.89 14.48 24.90
C ALA A 966 -7.45 15.94 25.09
N GLY A 967 -6.86 16.57 24.06
CA GLY A 967 -6.40 17.95 24.07
C GLY A 967 -7.52 18.96 24.30
N ILE A 968 -8.55 18.94 23.44
CA ILE A 968 -9.70 19.86 23.58
C ILE A 968 -10.43 19.63 24.90
N VAL A 969 -10.54 18.38 25.36
CA VAL A 969 -11.17 18.04 26.65
C VAL A 969 -10.36 18.62 27.82
N LEU A 970 -9.03 18.50 27.79
CA LEU A 970 -8.17 19.08 28.81
C LEU A 970 -8.34 20.61 28.87
N TYR A 971 -8.27 21.29 27.72
CA TYR A 971 -8.40 22.75 27.66
C TYR A 971 -9.78 23.19 28.15
N CYS A 972 -10.83 22.55 27.65
CA CYS A 972 -12.22 22.74 28.09
C CYS A 972 -12.36 22.64 29.61
N GLN A 973 -11.90 21.53 30.19
CA GLN A 973 -12.06 21.27 31.62
C GLN A 973 -11.30 22.30 32.45
N LYS A 974 -10.07 22.64 32.07
CA LYS A 974 -9.26 23.62 32.82
C LYS A 974 -9.80 25.03 32.74
N VAL A 975 -10.35 25.43 31.60
CA VAL A 975 -11.06 26.72 31.49
C VAL A 975 -12.30 26.75 32.38
N LEU A 976 -13.00 25.63 32.55
CA LEU A 976 -14.18 25.59 33.41
C LEU A 976 -13.83 25.56 34.90
N THR A 977 -12.70 24.94 35.30
CA THR A 977 -12.35 24.77 36.72
C THR A 977 -11.50 25.88 37.32
N ASP A 978 -10.72 26.60 36.50
CA ASP A 978 -9.68 27.53 36.95
C ASP A 978 -9.99 28.98 36.57
#